data_AF-A0A2G8JJA3-F1
#
_entry.id   AF-A0A2G8JJA3-F1
#
_cell.length_a   1.000
_cell.length_b   1.000
_cell.length_c   1.000
_cell.angle_alpha   90.00
_cell.angle_beta   90.00
_cell.angle_gamma   90.00
#
_symmetry.space_group_name_H-M   'P 1'
#
loop_
_entity.id
_entity.type
_entity.pdbx_description
1 polymer ?
#
loop_
_entity_poly.entity_id
_entity_poly.type
_entity_poly.pdbx_seq_one_letter_code
_entity_poly.pdbx_strand_id
1 'polypeptide(L)'
;MEGFGDLLRSAEQLTADVDTGTELPRIEQNLHQIMETSQRLWTKTAQIGGQDETDVKALILLGSKGLDVPHISHRLESLSTAKTFEPLEPVGDTDIQGFLRNERENNLLAVIEETKQNSFQQAEQRFWDSLQSEWDQEKQRILDTLIGSSPDLIDVTADSSSSMISDRVHMEGRSNLDNVEMAYARQVYIYNDRVVSRGVRPNLVDLFKEASVQFENKNVTELWTMVGEMSSVPACEGSDVADTRSTSRVQASLIAQARGFLESCYVEYIRNIVSSNMRQAMLGGIPGTYPLVQAFLKIKLPVQLPGLEDGEVDNLPIWPIIYYCLRCGDLDAIATAVRSASQDLGEFEEFLQEYMENEDRRLSPGIETKLRLHYRRAVRNSSDPFKRAVYCIMGKCDISDNHVEICDKTEDYLWLKLCQVSFQDKTPSSSPSDHLSLQTLQITLCEEYGESHFSAHLNPFLYFKVLFLSAQFEAAIEFLSRTDSNLRSHAVHAAIALHELGLLILPENTQTPILSRNPEDPSPMQRLNYTRLIIMYTAKFEATDSREALQYYFLLRNIHDTHGKSYFVKCLSELVVETREFETLLGRREADGSRRQGAIDKFGVDTQNVIETVADDTENKGLFEEAVKLYDLGGNVSKVLEIMNRLLSPLVSMAMTPQSKRDRLRRQAVALAERYQMQAVTGSRANTRSFYLLLDLMTFFDQYHAQEHDQALETINRLQVIALTRDTVDDRVTSFKQYTDEIRRNLPDILLATMNILCSKYRSIRSNTTQSPRGRLGSRPEDGGKERHQSSLRMQAKSLITFAGMLPYRLPGDTNARLVQLEVLMN
;
A
#
# COMPACT_ATOMS: atom_id res chain seq x y z
N MET A 1 -28.02 55.03 58.54
CA MET A 1 -27.16 53.91 58.91
C MET A 1 -28.08 52.80 59.38
N GLU A 2 -28.62 52.06 58.41
CA GLU A 2 -29.42 50.87 58.66
C GLU A 2 -28.46 49.75 59.07
N GLY A 3 -28.80 49.06 60.16
CA GLY A 3 -27.88 48.19 60.88
C GLY A 3 -27.85 46.79 60.29
N PHE A 4 -26.80 46.03 60.60
CA PHE A 4 -26.69 44.61 60.27
C PHE A 4 -27.91 43.77 60.69
N GLY A 5 -28.70 44.23 61.67
CA GLY A 5 -29.97 43.62 62.06
C GLY A 5 -31.09 43.72 61.01
N ASP A 6 -31.14 44.82 60.24
CA ASP A 6 -32.12 44.98 59.15
C ASP A 6 -31.75 44.10 57.94
N LEU A 7 -30.45 43.90 57.72
CA LEU A 7 -29.92 43.00 56.69
C LEU A 7 -30.20 41.53 57.01
N LEU A 8 -30.02 41.12 58.28
CA LEU A 8 -30.32 39.76 58.75
C LEU A 8 -31.83 39.48 58.63
N ARG A 9 -32.66 40.42 59.05
CA ARG A 9 -34.12 40.30 58.98
C ARG A 9 -34.63 40.26 57.54
N SER A 10 -34.00 41.02 56.64
CA SER A 10 -34.29 40.98 55.19
C SER A 10 -33.88 39.64 54.57
N ALA A 11 -32.77 39.03 55.00
CA ALA A 11 -32.33 37.72 54.53
C ALA A 11 -33.24 36.57 55.04
N GLU A 12 -33.69 36.63 56.29
CA GLU A 12 -34.64 35.67 56.86
C GLU A 12 -36.02 35.79 56.19
N GLN A 13 -36.46 37.01 55.88
CA GLN A 13 -37.73 37.26 55.18
C GLN A 13 -37.68 36.80 53.72
N LEU A 14 -36.53 36.95 53.03
CA LEU A 14 -36.31 36.39 51.69
C LEU A 14 -36.34 34.86 51.68
N THR A 15 -35.96 34.22 52.79
CA THR A 15 -35.97 32.75 52.92
C THR A 15 -37.39 32.22 53.15
N ALA A 16 -38.24 33.00 53.83
CA ALA A 16 -39.65 32.66 54.07
C ALA A 16 -40.56 32.86 52.85
N ASP A 17 -40.28 33.86 52.00
CA ASP A 17 -41.07 34.12 50.77
C ASP A 17 -40.86 33.05 49.68
N VAL A 18 -39.78 32.26 49.76
CA VAL A 18 -39.46 31.15 48.84
C VAL A 18 -40.33 29.91 49.06
N ASP A 19 -41.07 29.81 50.17
CA ASP A 19 -42.02 28.70 50.42
C ASP A 19 -43.35 28.83 49.63
N THR A 20 -43.54 29.90 48.86
CA THR A 20 -44.73 30.11 47.99
C THR A 20 -44.45 29.91 46.49
N GLY A 21 -43.89 28.75 46.12
CA GLY A 21 -44.26 28.09 44.86
C GLY A 21 -43.48 28.38 43.57
N THR A 22 -42.21 28.79 43.60
CA THR A 22 -41.34 28.77 42.40
C THR A 22 -40.02 28.03 42.65
N GLU A 23 -39.66 27.09 41.76
CA GLU A 23 -38.43 26.30 41.82
C GLU A 23 -37.18 27.19 41.62
N LEU A 24 -36.52 27.55 42.72
CA LEU A 24 -35.13 28.01 42.74
C LEU A 24 -34.32 27.16 43.76
N PRO A 25 -33.04 26.86 43.47
CA PRO A 25 -32.23 25.95 44.29
C PRO A 25 -31.98 26.51 45.70
N ARG A 26 -32.18 25.67 46.72
CA ARG A 26 -31.98 26.00 48.14
C ARG A 26 -30.49 26.16 48.47
N ILE A 27 -30.13 27.17 49.28
CA ILE A 27 -28.78 27.31 49.84
C ILE A 27 -28.65 26.33 51.01
N GLU A 28 -27.88 25.26 50.84
CA GLU A 28 -27.81 24.14 51.79
C GLU A 28 -26.82 24.32 52.96
N GLN A 29 -26.07 25.43 53.04
CA GLN A 29 -25.08 25.61 54.10
C GLN A 29 -25.20 26.96 54.81
N ASN A 30 -25.29 26.90 56.13
CA ASN A 30 -25.28 28.08 57.00
C ASN A 30 -23.89 28.73 57.02
N LEU A 31 -23.82 30.05 57.21
CA LEU A 31 -22.56 30.83 57.20
C LEU A 31 -21.50 30.28 58.18
N HIS A 32 -21.95 29.68 59.29
CA HIS A 32 -21.10 29.02 60.26
C HIS A 32 -20.46 27.74 59.72
N GLN A 33 -21.19 26.95 58.92
CA GLN A 33 -20.68 25.75 58.26
C GLN A 33 -19.69 26.09 57.15
N ILE A 34 -19.87 27.22 56.46
CA ILE A 34 -18.92 27.74 55.47
C ILE A 34 -17.61 28.19 56.16
N MET A 35 -17.70 28.78 57.35
CA MET A 35 -16.52 29.18 58.11
C MET A 35 -15.72 27.97 58.63
N GLU A 36 -16.41 26.91 59.08
CA GLU A 36 -15.77 25.69 59.57
C GLU A 36 -15.13 24.88 58.44
N THR A 37 -15.80 24.78 57.29
CA THR A 37 -15.25 24.12 56.08
C THR A 37 -14.07 24.89 55.50
N SER A 38 -14.10 26.22 55.51
CA SER A 38 -12.97 27.04 55.06
C SER A 38 -11.76 26.96 56.00
N GLN A 39 -11.95 26.90 57.32
CA GLN A 39 -10.85 26.64 58.27
C GLN A 39 -10.27 25.23 58.10
N ARG A 40 -11.11 24.23 57.82
CA ARG A 40 -10.69 22.84 57.59
C ARG A 40 -9.95 22.67 56.26
N LEU A 41 -10.31 23.43 55.23
CA LEU A 41 -9.57 23.51 53.98
C LEU A 41 -8.24 24.23 54.19
N TRP A 42 -8.24 25.39 54.86
CA TRP A 42 -7.02 26.16 55.11
C TRP A 42 -5.96 25.39 55.91
N THR A 43 -6.39 24.60 56.91
CA THR A 43 -5.48 23.72 57.68
C THR A 43 -4.90 22.58 56.85
N LYS A 44 -5.63 22.08 55.83
CA LYS A 44 -5.12 21.09 54.87
C LYS A 44 -4.20 21.69 53.82
N THR A 45 -4.36 22.97 53.45
CA THR A 45 -3.52 23.62 52.44
C THR A 45 -2.23 24.22 53.01
N ALA A 46 -2.21 24.59 54.29
CA ALA A 46 -1.06 25.26 54.92
C ALA A 46 0.07 24.32 55.35
N GLN A 47 -0.16 23.00 55.37
CA GLN A 47 0.83 21.98 55.69
C GLN A 47 0.77 20.91 54.60
N ILE A 48 1.91 20.56 53.99
CA ILE A 48 2.19 19.45 53.05
C ILE A 48 2.59 19.93 51.64
N GLY A 49 3.72 19.42 51.15
CA GLY A 49 4.35 19.84 49.89
C GLY A 49 4.14 18.90 48.71
N GLY A 50 4.33 19.46 47.51
CA GLY A 50 4.83 18.76 46.31
C GLY A 50 3.83 17.98 45.47
N GLN A 51 3.32 16.85 45.94
CA GLN A 51 2.57 15.90 45.09
C GLN A 51 1.04 16.09 45.16
N ASP A 52 0.50 16.42 46.33
CA ASP A 52 -0.96 16.57 46.52
C ASP A 52 -1.53 17.88 45.94
N GLU A 53 -0.69 18.83 45.52
CA GLU A 53 -1.17 20.10 44.94
C GLU A 53 -1.83 19.91 43.56
N THR A 54 -1.40 18.87 42.84
CA THR A 54 -1.97 18.48 41.54
C THR A 54 -3.33 17.79 41.71
N ASP A 55 -3.45 16.91 42.70
CA ASP A 55 -4.71 16.26 43.06
C ASP A 55 -5.73 17.27 43.59
N VAL A 56 -5.30 18.26 44.38
CA VAL A 56 -6.20 19.33 44.85
C VAL A 56 -6.71 20.20 43.69
N LYS A 57 -5.88 20.50 42.68
CA LYS A 57 -6.32 21.22 41.47
C LYS A 57 -7.27 20.38 40.62
N ALA A 58 -7.01 19.08 40.49
CA ALA A 58 -7.91 18.14 39.82
C ALA A 58 -9.25 18.00 40.55
N LEU A 59 -9.23 17.94 41.89
CA LEU A 59 -10.39 17.91 42.78
C LEU A 59 -11.26 19.17 42.63
N ILE A 60 -10.65 20.35 42.58
CA ILE A 60 -11.36 21.62 42.37
C ILE A 60 -11.99 21.67 40.97
N LEU A 61 -11.28 21.17 39.95
CA LEU A 61 -11.77 21.16 38.56
C LEU A 61 -12.94 20.17 38.38
N LEU A 62 -12.88 19.01 39.03
CA LEU A 62 -13.96 18.01 39.04
C LEU A 62 -15.17 18.49 39.85
N GLY A 63 -14.95 19.12 41.00
CA GLY A 63 -16.00 19.75 41.80
C GLY A 63 -16.74 20.87 41.05
N SER A 64 -16.01 21.66 40.24
CA SER A 64 -16.62 22.72 39.40
C SER A 64 -17.58 22.20 38.32
N LYS A 65 -17.51 20.89 38.01
CA LYS A 65 -18.39 20.20 37.06
C LYS A 65 -19.54 19.45 37.74
N GLY A 66 -19.76 19.67 39.05
CA GLY A 66 -20.89 19.10 39.80
C GLY A 66 -20.68 17.68 40.31
N LEU A 67 -19.44 17.18 40.34
CA LEU A 67 -19.11 15.85 40.86
C LEU A 67 -18.70 15.92 42.34
N ASP A 68 -19.42 15.21 43.19
CA ASP A 68 -19.15 15.12 44.64
C ASP A 68 -18.02 14.12 44.92
N VAL A 69 -16.79 14.60 44.81
CA VAL A 69 -15.58 13.77 44.83
C VAL A 69 -15.34 13.00 46.16
N PRO A 70 -15.62 13.54 47.37
CA PRO A 70 -15.47 12.78 48.61
C PRO A 70 -16.31 11.50 48.64
N HIS A 71 -17.52 11.54 48.07
CA HIS A 71 -18.41 10.37 48.03
C HIS A 71 -17.90 9.30 47.05
N ILE A 72 -17.30 9.72 45.95
CA ILE A 72 -16.69 8.84 44.95
C ILE A 72 -15.42 8.20 45.50
N SER A 73 -14.52 8.96 46.16
CA SER A 73 -13.31 8.41 46.77
C SER A 73 -13.63 7.37 47.83
N HIS A 74 -14.65 7.61 48.66
CA HIS A 74 -15.11 6.62 49.65
C HIS A 74 -15.71 5.36 49.00
N ARG A 75 -16.42 5.48 47.87
CA ARG A 75 -16.89 4.31 47.11
C ARG A 75 -15.74 3.56 46.43
N LEU A 76 -14.73 4.27 45.94
CA LEU A 76 -13.53 3.69 45.32
C LEU A 76 -12.69 2.93 46.35
N GLU A 77 -12.54 3.46 47.56
CA GLU A 77 -11.89 2.76 48.67
C GLU A 77 -12.67 1.51 49.08
N SER A 78 -14.01 1.56 49.07
CA SER A 78 -14.84 0.38 49.32
C SER A 78 -14.81 -0.67 48.19
N LEU A 79 -14.38 -0.28 46.99
CA LEU A 79 -14.23 -1.14 45.81
C LEU A 79 -12.78 -1.61 45.59
N SER A 80 -11.85 -1.26 46.48
CA SER A 80 -10.46 -1.70 46.39
C SER A 80 -10.36 -3.22 46.52
N THR A 81 -10.12 -3.88 45.39
CA THR A 81 -9.97 -5.34 45.21
C THR A 81 -8.76 -5.93 45.94
N ALA A 82 -7.90 -5.10 46.52
CA ALA A 82 -6.71 -5.52 47.25
C ALA A 82 -7.03 -6.28 48.56
N LYS A 83 -8.22 -6.11 49.15
CA LYS A 83 -8.64 -6.85 50.36
C LYS A 83 -9.42 -8.13 50.08
N THR A 84 -9.72 -8.46 48.82
CA THR A 84 -10.52 -9.64 48.47
C THR A 84 -9.67 -10.90 48.24
N PHE A 85 -8.36 -10.77 48.13
CA PHE A 85 -7.44 -11.85 47.74
C PHE A 85 -6.19 -11.94 48.65
N GLU A 86 -6.36 -11.83 49.97
CA GLU A 86 -5.28 -12.19 50.89
C GLU A 86 -5.15 -13.73 50.99
N PRO A 87 -3.93 -14.31 50.98
CA PRO A 87 -3.74 -15.73 51.29
C PRO A 87 -4.21 -16.05 52.71
N LEU A 88 -5.04 -17.07 52.85
CA LEU A 88 -5.63 -17.46 54.14
C LEU A 88 -4.56 -18.00 55.13
N GLU A 89 -4.81 -17.74 56.42
CA GLU A 89 -3.96 -18.15 57.55
C GLU A 89 -3.58 -19.65 57.51
N PRO A 90 -2.36 -20.02 57.93
CA PRO A 90 -1.92 -21.41 57.93
C PRO A 90 -2.75 -22.27 58.91
N VAL A 91 -3.41 -23.30 58.38
CA VAL A 91 -4.16 -24.30 59.16
C VAL A 91 -3.17 -25.23 59.87
N GLY A 92 -3.35 -25.46 61.18
CA GLY A 92 -2.50 -26.36 61.96
C GLY A 92 -2.65 -27.84 61.56
N ASP A 93 -1.55 -28.60 61.66
CA ASP A 93 -1.29 -29.94 61.10
C ASP A 93 -2.25 -31.10 61.48
N THR A 94 -3.35 -30.86 62.22
CA THR A 94 -4.28 -31.91 62.69
C THR A 94 -5.74 -31.79 62.22
N ASP A 95 -6.09 -30.79 61.40
CA ASP A 95 -7.46 -30.66 60.84
C ASP A 95 -7.51 -30.96 59.33
N ILE A 96 -7.80 -32.22 58.99
CA ILE A 96 -7.91 -32.71 57.59
C ILE A 96 -9.10 -32.06 56.87
N GLN A 97 -10.20 -31.75 57.57
CA GLN A 97 -11.35 -31.11 56.95
C GLN A 97 -11.07 -29.63 56.64
N GLY A 98 -10.38 -28.94 57.54
CA GLY A 98 -9.88 -27.58 57.32
C GLY A 98 -8.91 -27.51 56.14
N PHE A 99 -7.97 -28.45 56.05
CA PHE A 99 -7.03 -28.55 54.93
C PHE A 99 -7.74 -28.74 53.58
N LEU A 100 -8.66 -29.71 53.47
CA LEU A 100 -9.39 -29.98 52.23
C LEU A 100 -10.28 -28.81 51.81
N ARG A 101 -10.86 -28.08 52.77
CA ARG A 101 -11.64 -26.88 52.46
C ARG A 101 -10.75 -25.75 51.93
N ASN A 102 -9.58 -25.55 52.53
CA ASN A 102 -8.61 -24.55 52.10
C ASN A 102 -8.03 -24.88 50.71
N GLU A 103 -7.67 -26.15 50.46
CA GLU A 103 -7.26 -26.62 49.12
C GLU A 103 -8.35 -26.41 48.06
N ARG A 104 -9.62 -26.69 48.39
CA ARG A 104 -10.73 -26.44 47.46
C ARG A 104 -10.90 -24.94 47.17
N GLU A 105 -10.79 -24.09 48.19
CA GLU A 105 -10.90 -22.64 48.05
C GLU A 105 -9.70 -22.06 47.27
N ASN A 106 -8.48 -22.55 47.49
CA ASN A 106 -7.30 -22.18 46.70
C ASN A 106 -7.41 -22.60 45.24
N ASN A 107 -7.90 -23.81 44.96
CA ASN A 107 -8.14 -24.25 43.59
C ASN A 107 -9.21 -23.39 42.89
N LEU A 108 -10.28 -22.98 43.61
CA LEU A 108 -11.27 -22.06 43.07
C LEU A 108 -10.66 -20.67 42.78
N LEU A 109 -9.81 -20.15 43.65
CA LEU A 109 -9.10 -18.89 43.43
C LEU A 109 -8.16 -18.98 42.22
N ALA A 110 -7.41 -20.07 42.07
CA ALA A 110 -6.54 -20.29 40.93
C ALA A 110 -7.32 -20.32 39.60
N VAL A 111 -8.47 -20.99 39.55
CA VAL A 111 -9.34 -21.01 38.37
C VAL A 111 -9.91 -19.61 38.06
N ILE A 112 -10.26 -18.84 39.09
CA ILE A 112 -10.73 -17.46 38.91
C ILE A 112 -9.61 -16.56 38.36
N GLU A 113 -8.38 -16.72 38.85
CA GLU A 113 -7.23 -15.96 38.37
C GLU A 113 -6.88 -16.32 36.92
N GLU A 114 -6.88 -17.61 36.57
CA GLU A 114 -6.65 -18.09 35.21
C GLU A 114 -7.72 -17.58 34.25
N THR A 115 -9.00 -17.66 34.62
CA THR A 115 -10.11 -17.16 33.78
C THR A 115 -10.06 -15.65 33.62
N LYS A 116 -9.68 -14.90 34.66
CA LYS A 116 -9.44 -13.45 34.58
C LYS A 116 -8.29 -13.15 33.62
N GLN A 117 -7.16 -13.84 33.73
CA GLN A 117 -6.00 -13.61 32.87
C GLN A 117 -6.31 -13.93 31.40
N ASN A 118 -7.01 -15.04 31.14
CA ASN A 118 -7.49 -15.40 29.80
C ASN A 118 -8.48 -14.37 29.25
N SER A 119 -9.40 -13.86 30.08
CA SER A 119 -10.36 -12.84 29.66
C SER A 119 -9.69 -11.51 29.32
N PHE A 120 -8.68 -11.11 30.10
CA PHE A 120 -7.88 -9.91 29.81
C PHE A 120 -7.11 -10.06 28.50
N GLN A 121 -6.46 -11.20 28.28
CA GLN A 121 -5.74 -11.45 27.01
C GLN A 121 -6.68 -11.43 25.81
N GLN A 122 -7.86 -12.05 25.90
CA GLN A 122 -8.85 -12.00 24.82
C GLN A 122 -9.39 -10.60 24.58
N ALA A 123 -9.62 -9.81 25.64
CA ALA A 123 -10.07 -8.43 25.51
C ALA A 123 -9.00 -7.54 24.88
N GLU A 124 -7.74 -7.70 25.28
CA GLU A 124 -6.60 -6.99 24.69
C GLU A 124 -6.42 -7.35 23.21
N GLN A 125 -6.50 -8.63 22.87
CA GLN A 125 -6.43 -9.08 21.48
C GLN A 125 -7.55 -8.46 20.64
N ARG A 126 -8.81 -8.53 21.10
CA ARG A 126 -9.94 -7.90 20.40
C ARG A 126 -9.81 -6.38 20.28
N PHE A 127 -9.26 -5.73 21.31
CA PHE A 127 -9.01 -4.29 21.27
C PHE A 127 -8.01 -3.95 20.17
N TRP A 128 -6.89 -4.67 20.09
CA TRP A 128 -5.89 -4.46 19.03
C TRP A 128 -6.44 -4.79 17.64
N ASP A 129 -7.21 -5.87 17.49
CA ASP A 129 -7.85 -6.22 16.22
C ASP A 129 -8.84 -5.13 15.78
N SER A 130 -9.62 -4.59 16.72
CA SER A 130 -10.55 -3.47 16.46
C SER A 130 -9.80 -2.20 16.08
N LEU A 131 -8.74 -1.86 16.81
CA LEU A 131 -7.92 -0.68 16.53
C LEU A 131 -7.24 -0.77 15.16
N GLN A 132 -6.75 -1.97 14.80
CA GLN A 132 -6.18 -2.23 13.48
C GLN A 132 -7.23 -2.09 12.38
N SER A 133 -8.44 -2.63 12.59
CA SER A 133 -9.55 -2.47 11.65
C SER A 133 -9.97 -1.00 11.48
N GLU A 134 -10.04 -0.24 12.57
CA GLU A 134 -10.33 1.20 12.52
C GLU A 134 -9.23 1.97 11.79
N TRP A 135 -7.96 1.63 12.06
CA TRP A 135 -6.83 2.21 11.35
C TRP A 135 -6.86 1.91 9.85
N ASP A 136 -7.15 0.67 9.46
CA ASP A 136 -7.24 0.30 8.05
C ASP A 136 -8.40 1.01 7.34
N GLN A 137 -9.53 1.20 8.03
CA GLN A 137 -10.66 2.00 7.52
C GLN A 137 -10.28 3.47 7.37
N GLU A 138 -9.60 4.06 8.34
CA GLU A 138 -9.19 5.47 8.26
C GLU A 138 -8.07 5.68 7.24
N LYS A 139 -7.13 4.73 7.10
CA LYS A 139 -6.14 4.69 6.03
C LYS A 139 -6.82 4.67 4.67
N GLN A 140 -7.86 3.86 4.49
CA GLN A 140 -8.66 3.84 3.26
C GLN A 140 -9.41 5.15 3.04
N ARG A 141 -10.03 5.73 4.08
CA ARG A 141 -10.68 7.06 3.99
C ARG A 141 -9.71 8.16 3.57
N ILE A 142 -8.49 8.16 4.12
CA ILE A 142 -7.43 9.12 3.76
C ILE A 142 -6.99 8.90 2.31
N LEU A 143 -6.85 7.64 1.89
CA LEU A 143 -6.53 7.31 0.49
C LEU A 143 -7.64 7.77 -0.45
N ASP A 144 -8.91 7.55 -0.09
CA ASP A 144 -10.08 7.93 -0.90
C ASP A 144 -10.28 9.45 -0.98
N THR A 145 -10.01 10.17 0.11
CA THR A 145 -9.99 11.65 0.09
C THR A 145 -8.84 12.20 -0.74
N LEU A 146 -7.72 11.48 -0.84
CA LEU A 146 -6.63 11.79 -1.78
C LEU A 146 -6.95 11.48 -3.26
N ILE A 147 -8.03 10.74 -3.56
CA ILE A 147 -8.47 10.42 -4.93
C ILE A 147 -9.34 11.55 -5.50
N GLY A 148 -9.95 12.40 -4.66
CA GLY A 148 -10.75 13.54 -5.09
C GLY A 148 -9.90 14.64 -5.73
N SER A 149 -9.89 14.71 -7.06
CA SER A 149 -9.34 15.84 -7.80
C SER A 149 -10.27 17.06 -7.68
N SER A 150 -9.93 17.99 -6.79
CA SER A 150 -10.31 19.40 -6.91
C SER A 150 -9.10 20.27 -6.55
N PRO A 151 -8.80 21.34 -7.31
CA PRO A 151 -7.60 22.15 -7.12
C PRO A 151 -7.70 23.17 -5.97
N ASP A 152 -8.78 23.17 -5.19
CA ASP A 152 -8.94 24.09 -4.05
C ASP A 152 -8.93 23.36 -2.71
N LEU A 153 -8.00 23.82 -1.86
CA LEU A 153 -7.76 23.37 -0.50
C LEU A 153 -9.00 23.46 0.41
N ILE A 154 -9.15 22.42 1.25
CA ILE A 154 -9.77 22.39 2.59
C ILE A 154 -11.19 22.96 2.70
N ASP A 155 -12.18 22.06 2.73
CA ASP A 155 -13.29 22.21 3.67
C ASP A 155 -13.72 20.85 4.21
N VAL A 156 -13.50 20.67 5.52
CA VAL A 156 -14.00 19.53 6.29
C VAL A 156 -15.40 19.92 6.76
N THR A 157 -16.43 19.63 5.97
CA THR A 157 -17.78 19.36 6.51
C THR A 157 -18.69 18.64 5.50
N ALA A 158 -19.34 17.60 6.03
CA ALA A 158 -20.65 17.04 5.66
C ALA A 158 -20.80 16.25 4.34
N ASP A 159 -20.82 14.92 4.53
CA ASP A 159 -21.82 13.97 4.03
C ASP A 159 -22.34 14.13 2.60
N SER A 160 -21.78 13.34 1.68
CA SER A 160 -22.57 12.64 0.67
C SER A 160 -21.87 11.41 0.08
N SER A 161 -22.60 10.31 0.13
CA SER A 161 -22.43 9.02 -0.58
C SER A 161 -21.19 8.17 -0.29
N SER A 162 -21.25 7.47 0.83
CA SER A 162 -20.71 6.12 0.99
C SER A 162 -21.41 5.11 0.05
N SER A 163 -20.63 4.49 -0.83
CA SER A 163 -20.76 3.07 -1.22
C SER A 163 -19.64 2.71 -2.18
N MET A 164 -18.44 2.58 -1.65
CA MET A 164 -17.36 1.82 -2.29
C MET A 164 -16.76 0.96 -1.20
N ILE A 165 -16.80 -0.37 -1.40
CA ILE A 165 -16.25 -1.42 -0.52
C ILE A 165 -17.15 -1.78 0.69
N SER A 166 -18.38 -2.25 0.43
CA SER A 166 -19.01 -3.24 1.33
C SER A 166 -18.86 -4.62 0.71
N ASP A 167 -17.81 -5.33 1.12
CA ASP A 167 -17.87 -6.74 1.54
C ASP A 167 -16.43 -7.24 1.80
N ARG A 168 -15.81 -6.72 2.86
CA ARG A 168 -14.74 -7.48 3.54
C ARG A 168 -15.41 -8.53 4.42
N VAL A 169 -15.95 -9.58 3.80
CA VAL A 169 -16.11 -10.84 4.51
C VAL A 169 -14.70 -11.41 4.61
N HIS A 170 -14.07 -11.31 5.79
CA HIS A 170 -12.90 -12.12 6.11
C HIS A 170 -13.32 -13.59 6.07
N MET A 171 -13.26 -14.21 4.89
CA MET A 171 -13.17 -15.66 4.73
C MET A 171 -11.70 -15.99 4.57
N GLU A 172 -11.07 -16.45 5.65
CA GLU A 172 -9.72 -17.01 5.59
C GLU A 172 -9.66 -18.10 4.51
N GLY A 173 -8.79 -17.91 3.51
CA GLY A 173 -8.39 -18.96 2.56
C GLY A 173 -8.98 -18.92 1.14
N ARG A 174 -9.73 -17.88 0.75
CA ARG A 174 -10.12 -17.67 -0.67
C ARG A 174 -9.39 -16.47 -1.27
N SER A 175 -8.95 -16.61 -2.52
CA SER A 175 -8.37 -15.53 -3.31
C SER A 175 -9.35 -14.36 -3.41
N ASN A 176 -8.85 -13.13 -3.29
CA ASN A 176 -9.62 -11.89 -3.50
C ASN A 176 -9.76 -11.53 -4.99
N LEU A 177 -9.16 -12.32 -5.89
CA LEU A 177 -9.28 -12.14 -7.33
C LEU A 177 -10.57 -12.76 -7.86
N ASP A 178 -11.32 -11.98 -8.62
CA ASP A 178 -12.49 -12.46 -9.35
C ASP A 178 -12.07 -13.25 -10.61
N ASN A 179 -12.99 -14.02 -11.21
CA ASN A 179 -12.69 -14.82 -12.41
C ASN A 179 -12.10 -14.01 -13.57
N VAL A 180 -12.58 -12.76 -13.76
CA VAL A 180 -12.07 -11.82 -14.77
C VAL A 180 -10.63 -11.40 -14.45
N GLU A 181 -10.36 -11.06 -13.18
CA GLU A 181 -9.04 -10.63 -12.73
C GLU A 181 -8.02 -11.77 -12.80
N MET A 182 -8.44 -12.99 -12.44
CA MET A 182 -7.62 -14.21 -12.57
C MET A 182 -7.27 -14.51 -14.04
N ALA A 183 -8.22 -14.35 -14.95
CA ALA A 183 -7.97 -14.53 -16.38
C ALA A 183 -6.96 -13.49 -16.91
N TYR A 184 -7.06 -12.24 -16.46
CA TYR A 184 -6.08 -11.22 -16.80
C TYR A 184 -4.71 -11.48 -16.18
N ALA A 185 -4.64 -11.82 -14.89
CA ALA A 185 -3.39 -12.15 -14.21
C ALA A 185 -2.65 -13.30 -14.91
N ARG A 186 -3.40 -14.29 -15.41
CA ARG A 186 -2.86 -15.37 -16.25
C ARG A 186 -2.23 -14.85 -17.54
N GLN A 187 -2.84 -13.88 -18.22
CA GLN A 187 -2.26 -13.28 -19.43
C GLN A 187 -1.01 -12.46 -19.11
N VAL A 188 -1.00 -11.72 -18.00
CA VAL A 188 0.20 -10.99 -17.52
C VAL A 188 1.33 -11.97 -17.19
N TYR A 189 1.03 -13.09 -16.55
CA TYR A 189 2.00 -14.16 -16.31
C TYR A 189 2.59 -14.71 -17.62
N ILE A 190 1.74 -15.04 -18.61
CA ILE A 190 2.17 -15.53 -19.93
C ILE A 190 3.04 -14.48 -20.64
N TYR A 191 2.70 -13.20 -20.54
CA TYR A 191 3.49 -12.09 -21.07
C TYR A 191 4.88 -12.07 -20.45
N ASN A 192 4.96 -11.97 -19.12
CA ASN A 192 6.21 -11.89 -18.37
C ASN A 192 7.10 -13.11 -18.62
N ASP A 193 6.52 -14.32 -18.63
CA ASP A 193 7.25 -15.56 -18.90
C ASP A 193 7.88 -15.56 -20.31
N ARG A 194 7.16 -15.07 -21.32
CA ARG A 194 7.68 -14.95 -22.71
C ARG A 194 8.76 -13.86 -22.81
N VAL A 195 8.58 -12.74 -22.13
CA VAL A 195 9.57 -11.65 -22.11
C VAL A 195 10.88 -12.14 -21.49
N VAL A 196 10.81 -12.85 -20.37
CA VAL A 196 12.00 -13.35 -19.65
C VAL A 196 12.64 -14.54 -20.37
N SER A 197 11.86 -15.52 -20.83
CA SER A 197 12.39 -16.78 -21.39
C SER A 197 12.84 -16.66 -22.85
N ARG A 198 12.17 -15.82 -23.65
CA ARG A 198 12.41 -15.74 -25.11
C ARG A 198 12.88 -14.38 -25.59
N GLY A 199 12.86 -13.34 -24.74
CA GLY A 199 13.16 -11.97 -25.14
C GLY A 199 12.16 -11.37 -26.14
N VAL A 200 11.08 -12.08 -26.45
CA VAL A 200 10.03 -11.63 -27.36
C VAL A 200 8.96 -10.90 -26.54
N ARG A 201 8.57 -9.71 -26.98
CA ARG A 201 7.44 -8.96 -26.41
C ARG A 201 6.19 -9.26 -27.23
N PRO A 202 5.32 -10.21 -26.81
CA PRO A 202 4.07 -10.44 -27.52
C PRO A 202 3.13 -9.24 -27.36
N ASN A 203 2.23 -9.02 -28.30
CA ASN A 203 1.25 -7.95 -28.20
C ASN A 203 0.26 -8.24 -27.07
N LEU A 204 0.33 -7.43 -26.00
CA LEU A 204 -0.57 -7.56 -24.84
C LEU A 204 -2.02 -7.30 -25.20
N VAL A 205 -2.29 -6.43 -26.19
CA VAL A 205 -3.66 -6.14 -26.63
C VAL A 205 -4.33 -7.39 -27.18
N ASP A 206 -3.60 -8.19 -27.96
CA ASP A 206 -4.12 -9.44 -28.51
C ASP A 206 -4.38 -10.49 -27.42
N LEU A 207 -3.48 -10.60 -26.43
CA LEU A 207 -3.65 -11.50 -25.28
C LEU A 207 -4.87 -11.14 -24.43
N PHE A 208 -5.07 -9.85 -24.17
CA PHE A 208 -6.23 -9.37 -23.40
C PHE A 208 -7.53 -9.43 -24.19
N LYS A 209 -7.47 -9.23 -25.51
CA LYS A 209 -8.61 -9.46 -26.42
C LYS A 209 -9.02 -10.93 -26.49
N GLU A 210 -8.06 -11.86 -26.47
CA GLU A 210 -8.37 -13.30 -26.37
C GLU A 210 -9.04 -13.64 -25.04
N ALA A 211 -8.57 -13.06 -23.93
CA ALA A 211 -9.20 -13.24 -22.63
C ALA A 211 -10.62 -12.64 -22.58
N SER A 212 -10.87 -11.51 -23.25
CA SER A 212 -12.17 -10.84 -23.20
C SER A 212 -13.31 -11.64 -23.83
N VAL A 213 -13.01 -12.48 -24.83
CA VAL A 213 -13.98 -13.40 -25.45
C VAL A 213 -14.51 -14.41 -24.42
N GLN A 214 -13.70 -14.79 -23.43
CA GLN A 214 -14.08 -15.76 -22.39
C GLN A 214 -15.04 -15.16 -21.34
N PHE A 215 -15.17 -13.83 -21.27
CA PHE A 215 -16.03 -13.16 -20.30
C PHE A 215 -17.49 -13.07 -20.72
N GLU A 216 -17.82 -13.46 -21.96
CA GLU A 216 -19.17 -13.42 -22.54
C GLU A 216 -19.83 -12.03 -22.49
N ASN A 217 -19.03 -10.96 -22.37
CA ASN A 217 -19.51 -9.59 -22.31
C ASN A 217 -19.19 -8.84 -23.62
N LYS A 218 -20.25 -8.49 -24.36
CA LYS A 218 -20.13 -7.77 -25.65
C LYS A 218 -19.48 -6.40 -25.51
N ASN A 219 -19.81 -5.64 -24.46
CA ASN A 219 -19.24 -4.29 -24.25
C ASN A 219 -17.74 -4.36 -23.99
N VAL A 220 -17.28 -5.39 -23.28
CA VAL A 220 -15.85 -5.60 -23.01
C VAL A 220 -15.13 -6.08 -24.26
N THR A 221 -15.76 -6.94 -25.05
CA THR A 221 -15.21 -7.38 -26.34
C THR A 221 -15.05 -6.17 -27.28
N GLU A 222 -16.07 -5.30 -27.34
CA GLU A 222 -16.03 -4.06 -28.11
C GLU A 222 -14.95 -3.10 -27.61
N LEU A 223 -14.80 -2.96 -26.29
CA LEU A 223 -13.74 -2.17 -25.68
C LEU A 223 -12.35 -2.65 -26.14
N TRP A 224 -12.09 -3.96 -26.14
CA TRP A 224 -10.80 -4.50 -26.58
C TRP A 224 -10.60 -4.44 -28.11
N THR A 225 -11.67 -4.52 -28.91
CA THR A 225 -11.55 -4.22 -30.35
C THR A 225 -11.15 -2.77 -30.58
N MET A 226 -11.74 -1.83 -29.84
CA MET A 226 -11.41 -0.42 -29.90
C MET A 226 -9.96 -0.15 -29.46
N VAL A 227 -9.52 -0.75 -28.35
CA VAL A 227 -8.12 -0.66 -27.88
C VAL A 227 -7.16 -1.21 -28.95
N GLY A 228 -7.49 -2.35 -29.57
CA GLY A 228 -6.74 -2.92 -30.69
C GLY A 228 -6.53 -1.96 -31.84
N GLU A 229 -7.61 -1.39 -32.36
CA GLU A 229 -7.56 -0.49 -33.51
C GLU A 229 -6.83 0.83 -33.18
N MET A 230 -7.15 1.45 -32.05
CA MET A 230 -6.49 2.69 -31.62
C MET A 230 -5.01 2.51 -31.28
N SER A 231 -4.59 1.30 -30.91
CA SER A 231 -3.19 0.99 -30.61
C SER A 231 -2.34 0.70 -31.85
N SER A 232 -2.97 0.55 -33.01
CA SER A 232 -2.33 0.22 -34.30
C SER A 232 -1.74 1.47 -34.96
N VAL A 233 -0.81 2.15 -34.27
CA VAL A 233 -0.22 3.43 -34.66
C VAL A 233 1.30 3.27 -34.82
N PRO A 234 1.98 4.06 -35.70
CA PRO A 234 3.42 3.96 -35.88
C PRO A 234 4.18 4.05 -34.55
N ALA A 235 5.17 3.16 -34.37
CA ALA A 235 5.89 3.01 -33.12
C ALA A 235 6.57 4.32 -32.67
N CYS A 236 6.44 4.65 -31.38
CA CYS A 236 7.17 5.73 -30.73
C CYS A 236 8.61 5.27 -30.46
N GLU A 237 9.54 5.50 -31.40
CA GLU A 237 10.96 5.19 -31.17
C GLU A 237 11.68 6.36 -30.47
N GLY A 238 11.98 6.19 -29.18
CA GLY A 238 13.08 6.88 -28.48
C GLY A 238 12.90 8.35 -28.07
N SER A 239 11.86 9.05 -28.53
CA SER A 239 11.47 10.39 -28.03
C SER A 239 10.45 10.30 -26.89
N ASP A 240 10.26 11.38 -26.13
CA ASP A 240 9.19 11.48 -25.15
C ASP A 240 7.84 11.17 -25.83
N VAL A 241 6.99 10.40 -25.15
CA VAL A 241 5.68 9.95 -25.65
C VAL A 241 4.78 11.16 -25.89
N ALA A 242 4.91 12.18 -25.04
CA ALA A 242 4.22 13.47 -25.14
C ALA A 242 4.48 14.18 -26.48
N ASP A 243 5.74 14.31 -26.88
CA ASP A 243 6.15 14.94 -28.14
C ASP A 243 5.69 14.14 -29.36
N THR A 244 5.82 12.82 -29.26
CA THR A 244 5.46 11.89 -30.34
C THR A 244 3.96 11.95 -30.61
N ARG A 245 3.12 11.95 -29.56
CA ARG A 245 1.66 12.10 -29.67
C ARG A 245 1.21 13.48 -30.12
N SER A 246 2.02 14.51 -29.88
CA SER A 246 1.75 15.88 -30.34
C SER A 246 2.05 16.07 -31.83
N THR A 247 2.74 15.12 -32.48
CA THR A 247 3.10 15.21 -33.90
C THR A 247 1.87 14.99 -34.79
N SER A 248 1.69 15.86 -35.80
CA SER A 248 0.54 15.81 -36.73
C SER A 248 0.35 14.44 -37.40
N ARG A 249 1.44 13.74 -37.75
CA ARG A 249 1.39 12.39 -38.34
C ARG A 249 0.73 11.36 -37.41
N VAL A 250 1.11 11.38 -36.12
CA VAL A 250 0.57 10.45 -35.11
C VAL A 250 -0.88 10.80 -34.80
N GLN A 251 -1.20 12.08 -34.66
CA GLN A 251 -2.58 12.52 -34.46
C GLN A 251 -3.48 12.18 -35.65
N ALA A 252 -2.99 12.35 -36.89
CA ALA A 252 -3.73 11.97 -38.09
C ALA A 252 -3.98 10.45 -38.15
N SER A 253 -2.98 9.65 -37.78
CA SER A 253 -3.12 8.19 -37.66
C SER A 253 -4.15 7.81 -36.60
N LEU A 254 -4.12 8.43 -35.42
CA LEU A 254 -5.08 8.18 -34.33
C LEU A 254 -6.51 8.49 -34.77
N ILE A 255 -6.72 9.62 -35.45
CA ILE A 255 -8.04 9.97 -36.00
C ILE A 255 -8.46 8.99 -37.09
N ALA A 256 -7.54 8.56 -37.95
CA ALA A 256 -7.84 7.56 -38.97
C ALA A 256 -8.30 6.24 -38.35
N GLN A 257 -7.64 5.76 -37.29
CA GLN A 257 -8.06 4.56 -36.56
C GLN A 257 -9.41 4.75 -35.86
N ALA A 258 -9.62 5.89 -35.20
CA ALA A 258 -10.89 6.18 -34.53
C ALA A 258 -12.08 6.21 -35.53
N ARG A 259 -11.88 6.81 -36.71
CA ARG A 259 -12.86 6.78 -37.79
C ARG A 259 -13.07 5.36 -38.31
N GLY A 260 -12.00 4.61 -38.57
CA GLY A 260 -12.08 3.23 -39.04
C GLY A 260 -12.87 2.32 -38.12
N PHE A 261 -12.70 2.48 -36.80
CA PHE A 261 -13.50 1.79 -35.79
C PHE A 261 -14.98 2.14 -35.88
N LEU A 262 -15.31 3.44 -35.88
CA LEU A 262 -16.69 3.92 -35.96
C LEU A 262 -17.36 3.52 -37.29
N GLU A 263 -16.61 3.53 -38.40
CA GLU A 263 -17.04 3.10 -39.73
C GLU A 263 -17.35 1.58 -39.73
N SER A 264 -16.46 0.76 -39.16
CA SER A 264 -16.62 -0.70 -39.05
C SER A 264 -17.81 -1.09 -38.18
N CYS A 265 -17.98 -0.45 -37.02
CA CYS A 265 -19.15 -0.65 -36.15
C CYS A 265 -20.45 -0.30 -36.88
N TYR A 266 -20.43 0.73 -37.74
CA TYR A 266 -21.62 1.11 -38.50
C TYR A 266 -21.95 0.12 -39.62
N VAL A 267 -20.94 -0.43 -40.30
CA VAL A 267 -21.13 -1.52 -41.28
C VAL A 267 -21.78 -2.72 -40.62
N GLU A 268 -21.34 -3.10 -39.41
CA GLU A 268 -21.95 -4.20 -38.66
C GLU A 268 -23.39 -3.89 -38.26
N TYR A 269 -23.66 -2.67 -37.80
CA TYR A 269 -25.02 -2.20 -37.51
C TYR A 269 -25.95 -2.30 -38.72
N ILE A 270 -25.51 -1.83 -39.89
CA ILE A 270 -26.28 -1.95 -41.14
C ILE A 270 -26.52 -3.43 -41.48
N ARG A 271 -25.47 -4.27 -41.41
CA ARG A 271 -25.57 -5.70 -41.69
C ARG A 271 -26.57 -6.40 -40.78
N ASN A 272 -26.62 -6.04 -39.49
CA ASN A 272 -27.56 -6.57 -38.52
C ASN A 272 -29.01 -6.14 -38.83
N ILE A 273 -29.24 -4.90 -39.25
CA ILE A 273 -30.58 -4.42 -39.65
C ILE A 273 -31.06 -5.10 -40.93
N VAL A 274 -30.19 -5.20 -41.94
CA VAL A 274 -30.52 -5.82 -43.22
C VAL A 274 -30.79 -7.31 -43.06
N SER A 275 -29.98 -8.02 -42.27
CA SER A 275 -30.18 -9.44 -41.97
C SER A 275 -31.45 -9.71 -41.15
N SER A 276 -31.84 -8.79 -40.27
CA SER A 276 -33.10 -8.89 -39.53
C SER A 276 -34.33 -8.66 -40.42
N ASN A 277 -34.19 -7.90 -41.52
CA ASN A 277 -35.27 -7.49 -42.41
C ASN A 277 -35.09 -7.97 -43.87
N MET A 278 -34.65 -9.22 -44.07
CA MET A 278 -34.30 -9.76 -45.39
C MET A 278 -35.40 -9.60 -46.47
N ARG A 279 -36.68 -9.71 -46.08
CA ARG A 279 -37.81 -9.61 -47.03
C ARG A 279 -37.97 -8.21 -47.65
N GLN A 280 -37.69 -7.16 -46.87
CA GLN A 280 -37.77 -5.77 -47.31
C GLN A 280 -36.45 -5.30 -47.93
N ALA A 281 -35.32 -5.79 -47.41
CA ALA A 281 -33.98 -5.50 -47.91
C ALA A 281 -33.80 -5.83 -49.40
N MET A 282 -34.36 -6.97 -49.84
CA MET A 282 -34.16 -7.53 -51.19
C MET A 282 -32.69 -7.49 -51.62
N LEU A 283 -31.79 -7.86 -50.70
CA LEU A 283 -30.36 -7.88 -50.97
C LEU A 283 -30.07 -8.95 -52.03
N GLY A 284 -29.41 -8.54 -53.12
CA GLY A 284 -28.98 -9.45 -54.19
C GLY A 284 -27.81 -10.37 -53.78
N GLY A 285 -27.28 -11.13 -54.73
CA GLY A 285 -26.17 -12.08 -54.50
C GLY A 285 -24.76 -11.48 -54.54
N ILE A 286 -24.62 -10.16 -54.76
CA ILE A 286 -23.32 -9.49 -54.89
C ILE A 286 -22.90 -8.94 -53.51
N PRO A 287 -21.80 -9.42 -52.91
CA PRO A 287 -21.29 -8.86 -51.67
C PRO A 287 -20.65 -7.50 -51.91
N GLY A 288 -20.89 -6.54 -51.00
CA GLY A 288 -20.26 -5.22 -51.04
C GLY A 288 -21.02 -4.19 -50.20
N THR A 289 -20.37 -3.08 -49.86
CA THR A 289 -20.97 -1.99 -49.08
C THR A 289 -22.06 -1.27 -49.87
N TYR A 290 -21.85 -1.05 -51.17
CA TYR A 290 -22.83 -0.37 -52.03
C TYR A 290 -24.20 -1.08 -52.09
N PRO A 291 -24.29 -2.40 -52.43
CA PRO A 291 -25.56 -3.12 -52.34
C PRO A 291 -26.14 -3.21 -50.92
N LEU A 292 -25.28 -3.28 -49.91
CA LEU A 292 -25.69 -3.34 -48.51
C LEU A 292 -26.38 -2.04 -48.06
N VAL A 293 -25.83 -0.88 -48.44
CA VAL A 293 -26.43 0.43 -48.18
C VAL A 293 -27.73 0.59 -48.96
N GLN A 294 -27.80 0.20 -50.24
CA GLN A 294 -29.05 0.23 -50.99
C GLN A 294 -30.16 -0.60 -50.31
N ALA A 295 -29.84 -1.80 -49.82
CA ALA A 295 -30.77 -2.63 -49.08
C ALA A 295 -31.19 -2.00 -47.74
N PHE A 296 -30.27 -1.32 -47.06
CA PHE A 296 -30.55 -0.58 -45.82
C PHE A 296 -31.51 0.59 -46.05
N LEU A 297 -31.33 1.37 -47.11
CA LEU A 297 -32.19 2.51 -47.43
C LEU A 297 -33.61 2.08 -47.78
N LYS A 298 -33.80 0.95 -48.45
CA LYS A 298 -35.13 0.37 -48.69
C LYS A 298 -35.91 0.09 -47.40
N ILE A 299 -35.20 -0.17 -46.29
CA ILE A 299 -35.80 -0.41 -44.97
C ILE A 299 -36.00 0.90 -44.20
N LYS A 300 -34.98 1.78 -44.19
CA LYS A 300 -34.94 3.00 -43.36
C LYS A 300 -35.64 4.21 -43.98
N LEU A 301 -35.77 4.27 -45.31
CA LEU A 301 -36.46 5.33 -46.05
C LEU A 301 -37.76 4.81 -46.74
N PRO A 302 -38.75 4.26 -46.01
CA PRO A 302 -40.02 3.86 -46.62
C PRO A 302 -40.95 5.04 -46.94
N VAL A 303 -40.61 6.26 -46.52
CA VAL A 303 -41.36 7.50 -46.81
C VAL A 303 -40.39 8.50 -47.45
N GLN A 304 -40.73 9.00 -48.64
CA GLN A 304 -39.98 10.06 -49.32
C GLN A 304 -39.87 11.27 -48.39
N LEU A 305 -38.69 11.49 -47.81
CA LEU A 305 -38.38 12.70 -47.07
C LEU A 305 -38.51 13.88 -48.05
N PRO A 306 -39.45 14.83 -47.82
CA PRO A 306 -39.57 15.97 -48.70
C PRO A 306 -38.31 16.84 -48.58
N GLY A 307 -37.74 17.23 -49.73
CA GLY A 307 -36.58 18.13 -49.77
C GLY A 307 -35.26 17.51 -50.22
N LEU A 308 -35.22 16.23 -50.60
CA LEU A 308 -34.05 15.59 -51.21
C LEU A 308 -33.81 16.12 -52.63
N GLU A 309 -32.56 16.43 -52.97
CA GLU A 309 -32.16 17.11 -54.21
C GLU A 309 -31.32 16.20 -55.14
N ASP A 310 -31.09 16.64 -56.38
CA ASP A 310 -30.16 16.05 -57.37
C ASP A 310 -30.43 14.59 -57.82
N GLY A 311 -31.68 14.15 -57.77
CA GLY A 311 -32.15 12.95 -58.46
C GLY A 311 -32.03 11.62 -57.68
N GLU A 312 -32.33 10.52 -58.38
CA GLU A 312 -32.38 9.16 -57.83
C GLU A 312 -31.56 8.18 -58.68
N VAL A 313 -30.89 7.22 -58.02
CA VAL A 313 -30.22 6.06 -58.66
C VAL A 313 -30.94 4.80 -58.21
N ASP A 314 -31.36 3.95 -59.14
CA ASP A 314 -32.10 2.71 -58.86
C ASP A 314 -33.39 2.91 -58.01
N ASN A 315 -34.07 4.07 -58.19
CA ASN A 315 -35.23 4.53 -57.40
C ASN A 315 -34.91 4.83 -55.92
N LEU A 316 -33.65 5.14 -55.61
CA LEU A 316 -33.20 5.59 -54.30
C LEU A 316 -32.52 6.96 -54.43
N PRO A 317 -32.77 7.91 -53.51
CA PRO A 317 -32.13 9.22 -53.55
C PRO A 317 -30.60 9.11 -53.42
N ILE A 318 -29.86 9.89 -54.21
CA ILE A 318 -28.40 9.76 -54.34
C ILE A 318 -27.63 10.21 -53.09
N TRP A 319 -28.01 11.32 -52.46
CA TRP A 319 -27.30 11.86 -51.30
C TRP A 319 -27.33 10.95 -50.06
N PRO A 320 -28.46 10.30 -49.72
CA PRO A 320 -28.46 9.24 -48.72
C PRO A 320 -27.50 8.09 -49.05
N ILE A 321 -27.44 7.62 -50.30
CA ILE A 321 -26.50 6.56 -50.70
C ILE A 321 -25.07 7.01 -50.45
N ILE A 322 -24.70 8.21 -50.91
CA ILE A 322 -23.36 8.79 -50.72
C ILE A 322 -23.04 8.92 -49.23
N TYR A 323 -23.94 9.49 -48.44
CA TYR A 323 -23.73 9.71 -47.01
C TYR A 323 -23.51 8.39 -46.26
N TYR A 324 -24.35 7.38 -46.46
CA TYR A 324 -24.20 6.12 -45.74
C TYR A 324 -23.02 5.28 -46.22
N CYS A 325 -22.63 5.37 -47.51
CA CYS A 325 -21.36 4.79 -47.97
C CYS A 325 -20.15 5.49 -47.34
N LEU A 326 -20.19 6.82 -47.22
CA LEU A 326 -19.18 7.61 -46.52
C LEU A 326 -19.11 7.26 -45.03
N ARG A 327 -20.26 7.09 -44.37
CA ARG A 327 -20.37 6.65 -42.97
C ARG A 327 -19.82 5.24 -42.73
N CYS A 328 -19.80 4.40 -43.76
CA CYS A 328 -19.18 3.08 -43.75
C CYS A 328 -17.68 3.11 -44.12
N GLY A 329 -17.12 4.26 -44.49
CA GLY A 329 -15.70 4.39 -44.85
C GLY A 329 -15.33 3.88 -46.25
N ASP A 330 -16.31 3.46 -47.06
CA ASP A 330 -16.07 2.85 -48.38
C ASP A 330 -16.20 3.89 -49.49
N LEU A 331 -15.07 4.47 -49.91
CA LEU A 331 -15.03 5.49 -50.95
C LEU A 331 -15.28 4.92 -52.35
N ASP A 332 -14.94 3.65 -52.60
CA ASP A 332 -15.16 2.98 -53.89
C ASP A 332 -16.66 2.75 -54.14
N ALA A 333 -17.42 2.45 -53.08
CA ALA A 333 -18.88 2.40 -53.11
C ALA A 333 -19.47 3.77 -53.49
N ILE A 334 -18.95 4.86 -52.94
CA ILE A 334 -19.37 6.23 -53.30
C ILE A 334 -19.06 6.51 -54.78
N ALA A 335 -17.85 6.22 -55.23
CA ALA A 335 -17.45 6.46 -56.61
C ALA A 335 -18.35 5.70 -57.60
N THR A 336 -18.80 4.50 -57.23
CA THR A 336 -19.76 3.72 -58.02
C THR A 336 -21.12 4.41 -58.09
N ALA A 337 -21.62 4.94 -56.96
CA ALA A 337 -22.87 5.71 -56.90
C ALA A 337 -22.81 6.99 -57.73
N VAL A 338 -21.70 7.73 -57.65
CA VAL A 338 -21.52 9.00 -58.36
C VAL A 338 -21.39 8.78 -59.86
N ARG A 339 -20.68 7.74 -60.32
CA ARG A 339 -20.59 7.40 -61.75
C ARG A 339 -21.95 7.08 -62.38
N SER A 340 -22.87 6.49 -61.62
CA SER A 340 -24.24 6.23 -62.09
C SER A 340 -25.13 7.48 -62.17
N ALA A 341 -24.79 8.56 -61.48
CA ALA A 341 -25.53 9.83 -61.42
C ALA A 341 -24.71 11.05 -61.86
N SER A 342 -23.67 10.85 -62.68
CA SER A 342 -22.69 11.90 -63.00
C SER A 342 -23.29 13.13 -63.68
N GLN A 343 -24.42 12.98 -64.38
CA GLN A 343 -25.12 14.08 -65.03
C GLN A 343 -25.81 15.03 -64.03
N ASP A 344 -26.24 14.52 -62.88
CA ASP A 344 -27.03 15.27 -61.89
C ASP A 344 -26.16 15.91 -60.79
N LEU A 345 -24.94 15.40 -60.58
CA LEU A 345 -24.05 15.81 -59.47
C LEU A 345 -23.01 16.88 -59.82
N GLY A 346 -22.91 17.29 -61.08
CA GLY A 346 -22.06 18.41 -61.53
C GLY A 346 -20.59 18.28 -61.13
N GLU A 347 -20.02 19.31 -60.49
CA GLU A 347 -18.61 19.36 -60.08
C GLU A 347 -18.26 18.46 -58.87
N PHE A 348 -19.23 17.77 -58.27
CA PHE A 348 -18.99 16.90 -57.11
C PHE A 348 -18.08 15.71 -57.43
N GLU A 349 -18.16 15.17 -58.66
CA GLU A 349 -17.30 14.06 -59.08
C GLU A 349 -15.81 14.46 -59.07
N GLU A 350 -15.47 15.68 -59.49
CA GLU A 350 -14.11 16.24 -59.45
C GLU A 350 -13.60 16.29 -58.00
N PHE A 351 -14.44 16.76 -57.06
CA PHE A 351 -14.09 16.83 -55.64
C PHE A 351 -13.88 15.44 -55.03
N LEU A 352 -14.69 14.46 -55.41
CA LEU A 352 -14.59 13.10 -54.89
C LEU A 352 -13.33 12.39 -55.41
N GLN A 353 -13.00 12.51 -56.69
CA GLN A 353 -11.81 11.88 -57.26
C GLN A 353 -10.54 12.34 -56.54
N GLU A 354 -10.37 13.64 -56.33
CA GLU A 354 -9.21 14.16 -55.57
C GLU A 354 -9.22 13.75 -54.10
N TYR A 355 -10.41 13.65 -53.48
CA TYR A 355 -10.55 13.16 -52.12
C TYR A 355 -10.10 11.71 -51.96
N MET A 356 -10.31 10.88 -53.00
CA MET A 356 -9.90 9.47 -53.03
C MET A 356 -8.40 9.28 -53.33
N GLU A 357 -7.81 10.14 -54.15
CA GLU A 357 -6.39 10.03 -54.54
C GLU A 357 -5.42 10.34 -53.38
N ASN A 358 -5.86 11.10 -52.38
CA ASN A 358 -5.04 11.46 -51.21
C ASN A 358 -5.25 10.49 -50.04
N GLU A 359 -4.19 9.81 -49.59
CA GLU A 359 -4.24 8.84 -48.47
C GLU A 359 -4.82 9.43 -47.17
N ASP A 360 -4.57 10.73 -46.91
CA ASP A 360 -5.08 11.44 -45.72
C ASP A 360 -6.55 11.86 -45.82
N ARG A 361 -7.26 11.51 -46.92
CA ARG A 361 -8.60 12.01 -47.25
C ARG A 361 -8.65 13.55 -47.18
N ARG A 362 -7.66 14.21 -47.80
CA ARG A 362 -7.51 15.67 -47.84
C ARG A 362 -7.70 16.18 -49.26
N LEU A 363 -8.28 17.37 -49.38
CA LEU A 363 -8.35 18.11 -50.64
C LEU A 363 -7.15 19.06 -50.73
N SER A 364 -6.70 19.39 -51.95
CA SER A 364 -5.72 20.45 -52.16
C SER A 364 -6.30 21.80 -51.74
N PRO A 365 -5.47 22.78 -51.30
CA PRO A 365 -5.96 24.08 -50.84
C PRO A 365 -6.83 24.83 -51.86
N GLY A 366 -6.57 24.64 -53.16
CA GLY A 366 -7.34 25.25 -54.24
C GLY A 366 -8.75 24.68 -54.35
N ILE A 367 -8.88 23.36 -54.36
CA ILE A 367 -10.18 22.67 -54.45
C ILE A 367 -10.95 22.75 -53.13
N GLU A 368 -10.27 22.68 -51.99
CA GLU A 368 -10.88 22.92 -50.67
C GLU A 368 -11.55 24.31 -50.61
N THR A 369 -10.87 25.35 -51.12
CA THR A 369 -11.42 26.72 -51.19
C THR A 369 -12.64 26.78 -52.13
N LYS A 370 -12.57 26.13 -53.30
CA LYS A 370 -13.68 26.04 -54.28
C LYS A 370 -14.90 25.36 -53.65
N LEU A 371 -14.69 24.22 -52.98
CA LEU A 371 -15.72 23.44 -52.30
C LEU A 371 -16.38 24.23 -51.17
N ARG A 372 -15.59 24.89 -50.31
CA ARG A 372 -16.10 25.73 -49.21
C ARG A 372 -16.93 26.91 -49.72
N LEU A 373 -16.50 27.52 -50.84
CA LEU A 373 -17.25 28.61 -51.47
C LEU A 373 -18.59 28.13 -52.06
N HIS A 374 -18.58 26.97 -52.72
CA HIS A 374 -19.79 26.33 -53.23
C HIS A 374 -20.75 26.00 -52.09
N TYR A 375 -20.25 25.43 -50.98
CA TYR A 375 -21.04 25.15 -49.80
C TYR A 375 -21.73 26.40 -49.25
N ARG A 376 -20.97 27.48 -49.02
CA ARG A 376 -21.50 28.74 -48.46
C ARG A 376 -22.57 29.40 -49.35
N ARG A 377 -22.45 29.27 -50.68
CA ARG A 377 -23.33 29.95 -51.63
C ARG A 377 -24.59 29.14 -51.98
N ALA A 378 -24.47 27.83 -52.11
CA ALA A 378 -25.53 26.98 -52.67
C ALA A 378 -26.01 25.90 -51.70
N VAL A 379 -25.10 25.21 -51.00
CA VAL A 379 -25.46 24.00 -50.24
C VAL A 379 -25.93 24.31 -48.82
N ARG A 380 -25.40 25.36 -48.16
CA ARG A 380 -25.70 25.66 -46.74
C ARG A 380 -27.19 25.81 -46.44
N ASN A 381 -27.95 26.36 -47.37
CA ASN A 381 -29.40 26.58 -47.24
C ASN A 381 -30.23 25.53 -48.00
N SER A 382 -29.61 24.44 -48.49
CA SER A 382 -30.31 23.34 -49.16
C SER A 382 -31.28 22.66 -48.19
N SER A 383 -32.40 22.17 -48.73
CA SER A 383 -33.36 21.36 -47.97
C SER A 383 -32.90 19.94 -47.72
N ASP A 384 -31.87 19.46 -48.44
CA ASP A 384 -31.34 18.10 -48.32
C ASP A 384 -30.28 18.02 -47.20
N PRO A 385 -30.58 17.37 -46.06
CA PRO A 385 -29.63 17.30 -44.96
C PRO A 385 -28.42 16.40 -45.28
N PHE A 386 -28.58 15.40 -46.15
CA PHE A 386 -27.51 14.47 -46.50
C PHE A 386 -26.48 15.17 -47.40
N LYS A 387 -26.96 15.97 -48.35
CA LYS A 387 -26.13 16.85 -49.18
C LYS A 387 -25.32 17.81 -48.32
N ARG A 388 -25.95 18.49 -47.36
CA ARG A 388 -25.26 19.40 -46.43
C ARG A 388 -24.16 18.66 -45.66
N ALA A 389 -24.46 17.50 -45.08
CA ALA A 389 -23.50 16.72 -44.31
C ALA A 389 -22.30 16.23 -45.14
N VAL A 390 -22.53 15.74 -46.36
CA VAL A 390 -21.44 15.24 -47.23
C VAL A 390 -20.48 16.37 -47.62
N TYR A 391 -20.98 17.51 -48.06
CA TYR A 391 -20.14 18.67 -48.37
C TYR A 391 -19.42 19.20 -47.13
N CYS A 392 -20.09 19.19 -45.97
CA CYS A 392 -19.53 19.60 -44.69
C CYS A 392 -18.33 18.71 -44.27
N ILE A 393 -18.45 17.39 -44.45
CA ILE A 393 -17.38 16.42 -44.17
C ILE A 393 -16.19 16.58 -45.13
N MET A 394 -16.44 16.62 -46.44
CA MET A 394 -15.38 16.72 -47.44
C MET A 394 -14.66 18.07 -47.38
N GLY A 395 -15.40 19.17 -47.15
CA GLY A 395 -14.87 20.53 -47.10
C GLY A 395 -14.40 21.00 -45.73
N LYS A 396 -14.60 20.18 -44.69
CA LYS A 396 -14.29 20.50 -43.28
C LYS A 396 -14.77 21.89 -42.88
N CYS A 397 -16.02 22.21 -43.20
CA CYS A 397 -16.62 23.52 -43.00
C CYS A 397 -17.83 23.48 -42.06
N ASP A 398 -18.32 24.65 -41.62
CA ASP A 398 -19.53 24.79 -40.78
C ASP A 398 -19.54 23.94 -39.51
N ILE A 399 -18.45 24.02 -38.75
CA ILE A 399 -18.20 23.21 -37.53
C ILE A 399 -19.30 23.39 -36.46
N SER A 400 -20.02 24.51 -36.49
CA SER A 400 -21.15 24.78 -35.60
C SER A 400 -22.39 23.92 -35.88
N ASP A 401 -22.58 23.45 -37.12
CA ASP A 401 -23.70 22.57 -37.45
C ASP A 401 -23.36 21.14 -37.04
N ASN A 402 -24.27 20.51 -36.29
CA ASN A 402 -24.16 19.14 -35.83
C ASN A 402 -24.99 18.17 -36.69
N HIS A 403 -25.75 18.68 -37.66
CA HIS A 403 -26.62 17.90 -38.55
C HIS A 403 -27.53 16.93 -37.79
N VAL A 404 -28.20 17.42 -36.75
CA VAL A 404 -29.05 16.64 -35.82
C VAL A 404 -30.19 15.88 -36.54
N GLU A 405 -30.57 16.32 -37.74
CA GLU A 405 -31.54 15.65 -38.61
C GLU A 405 -31.11 14.24 -39.06
N ILE A 406 -29.79 13.96 -39.11
CA ILE A 406 -29.22 12.68 -39.54
C ILE A 406 -28.36 12.06 -38.44
N CYS A 407 -27.60 12.87 -37.71
CA CYS A 407 -26.72 12.44 -36.63
C CYS A 407 -27.50 12.40 -35.30
N ASP A 408 -28.27 11.34 -35.07
CA ASP A 408 -29.10 11.17 -33.87
C ASP A 408 -28.35 10.50 -32.70
N LYS A 409 -27.24 9.80 -32.95
CA LYS A 409 -26.42 9.13 -31.92
C LYS A 409 -25.12 9.87 -31.60
N THR A 410 -24.63 9.65 -30.38
CA THR A 410 -23.31 10.15 -29.94
C THR A 410 -22.16 9.67 -30.82
N GLU A 411 -22.23 8.42 -31.32
CA GLU A 411 -21.22 7.85 -32.22
C GLU A 411 -21.19 8.56 -33.58
N ASP A 412 -22.35 8.98 -34.09
CA ASP A 412 -22.47 9.71 -35.35
C ASP A 412 -21.98 11.15 -35.21
N TYR A 413 -22.28 11.79 -34.07
CA TYR A 413 -21.67 13.07 -33.71
C TYR A 413 -20.14 12.98 -33.64
N LEU A 414 -19.61 11.98 -32.95
CA LEU A 414 -18.17 11.81 -32.79
C LEU A 414 -17.48 11.53 -34.13
N TRP A 415 -18.04 10.64 -34.96
CA TRP A 415 -17.54 10.37 -36.30
C TRP A 415 -17.51 11.64 -37.17
N LEU A 416 -18.60 12.44 -37.14
CA LEU A 416 -18.69 13.71 -37.88
C LEU A 416 -17.59 14.68 -37.45
N LYS A 417 -17.43 14.91 -36.13
CA LYS A 417 -16.40 15.83 -35.62
C LYS A 417 -14.99 15.35 -35.94
N LEU A 418 -14.71 14.04 -35.82
CA LEU A 418 -13.42 13.46 -36.18
C LEU A 418 -13.11 13.64 -37.68
N CYS A 419 -14.12 13.59 -38.56
CA CYS A 419 -13.93 13.88 -39.98
C CYS A 419 -13.59 15.36 -40.25
N GLN A 420 -14.13 16.27 -39.44
CA GLN A 420 -13.91 17.72 -39.55
C GLN A 420 -12.55 18.19 -39.00
N VAL A 421 -11.84 17.35 -38.23
CA VAL A 421 -10.54 17.74 -37.66
C VAL A 421 -9.53 18.04 -38.77
N SER A 422 -8.84 19.17 -38.65
CA SER A 422 -7.77 19.60 -39.56
C SER A 422 -6.46 19.84 -38.81
N PHE A 423 -5.36 19.53 -39.49
CA PHE A 423 -4.00 19.65 -38.98
C PHE A 423 -3.17 20.69 -39.73
N GLN A 424 -3.81 21.56 -40.52
CA GLN A 424 -3.09 22.61 -41.25
C GLN A 424 -2.47 23.61 -40.26
N ASP A 425 -1.22 23.99 -40.52
CA ASP A 425 -0.58 25.11 -39.82
C ASP A 425 -1.42 26.36 -39.99
N LYS A 426 -1.62 27.11 -38.90
CA LYS A 426 -2.38 28.36 -38.87
C LYS A 426 -1.82 29.31 -39.93
N THR A 427 -2.39 29.33 -41.12
CA THR A 427 -2.07 30.38 -42.09
C THR A 427 -2.60 31.70 -41.53
N PRO A 428 -1.84 32.80 -41.60
CA PRO A 428 -2.27 34.09 -41.03
C PRO A 428 -3.53 34.67 -41.71
N SER A 429 -4.03 34.05 -42.78
CA SER A 429 -5.22 34.45 -43.54
C SER A 429 -6.51 33.68 -43.21
N SER A 430 -6.46 32.59 -42.44
CA SER A 430 -7.65 31.81 -42.08
C SER A 430 -8.28 32.30 -40.77
N SER A 431 -9.60 32.57 -40.76
CA SER A 431 -10.33 32.89 -39.53
C SER A 431 -10.31 31.71 -38.55
N PRO A 432 -10.09 31.95 -37.25
CA PRO A 432 -9.99 30.88 -36.25
C PRO A 432 -11.29 30.08 -36.07
N SER A 433 -12.43 30.57 -36.57
CA SER A 433 -13.73 29.89 -36.54
C SER A 433 -13.91 28.78 -37.57
N ASP A 434 -12.99 28.66 -38.55
CA ASP A 434 -13.20 27.83 -39.73
C ASP A 434 -12.50 26.46 -39.66
N HIS A 435 -11.75 26.17 -38.58
CA HIS A 435 -11.01 24.93 -38.44
C HIS A 435 -11.18 24.32 -37.04
N LEU A 436 -11.49 23.02 -36.99
CA LEU A 436 -11.54 22.25 -35.76
C LEU A 436 -10.20 21.56 -35.55
N SER A 437 -9.52 21.86 -34.44
CA SER A 437 -8.32 21.12 -34.02
C SER A 437 -8.71 19.94 -33.15
N LEU A 438 -7.85 18.91 -33.08
CA LEU A 438 -8.06 17.78 -32.18
C LEU A 438 -8.12 18.26 -30.71
N GLN A 439 -7.26 19.20 -30.33
CA GLN A 439 -7.21 19.75 -28.99
C GLN A 439 -8.52 20.45 -28.61
N THR A 440 -9.08 21.25 -29.52
CA THR A 440 -10.38 21.90 -29.30
C THR A 440 -11.49 20.86 -29.10
N LEU A 441 -11.52 19.81 -29.93
CA LEU A 441 -12.49 18.73 -29.78
C LEU A 441 -12.33 18.01 -28.43
N GLN A 442 -11.09 17.75 -28.02
CA GLN A 442 -10.79 17.09 -26.74
C GLN A 442 -11.26 17.93 -25.53
N ILE A 443 -11.01 19.24 -25.54
CA ILE A 443 -11.47 20.19 -24.52
C ILE A 443 -13.01 20.20 -24.48
N THR A 444 -13.68 20.30 -25.63
CA THR A 444 -15.16 20.29 -25.67
C THR A 444 -15.73 19.00 -25.08
N LEU A 445 -15.16 17.85 -25.40
CA LEU A 445 -15.66 16.56 -24.91
C LEU A 445 -15.39 16.34 -23.41
N CYS A 446 -14.19 16.69 -22.93
CA CYS A 446 -13.77 16.40 -21.56
C CYS A 446 -14.14 17.52 -20.55
N GLU A 447 -14.02 18.79 -20.93
CA GLU A 447 -14.18 19.93 -20.02
C GLU A 447 -15.53 20.64 -20.20
N GLU A 448 -15.98 20.88 -21.44
CA GLU A 448 -17.23 21.62 -21.69
C GLU A 448 -18.48 20.76 -21.53
N TYR A 449 -18.48 19.55 -22.11
CA TYR A 449 -19.57 18.58 -21.94
C TYR A 449 -19.40 17.80 -20.64
N GLY A 450 -18.21 17.22 -20.43
CA GLY A 450 -17.85 16.49 -19.23
C GLY A 450 -18.75 15.28 -18.91
N GLU A 451 -18.57 14.70 -17.73
CA GLU A 451 -19.24 13.47 -17.31
C GLU A 451 -20.77 13.58 -17.20
N SER A 452 -21.27 14.76 -16.82
CA SER A 452 -22.70 15.00 -16.59
C SER A 452 -23.51 14.94 -17.88
N HIS A 453 -22.99 15.53 -18.96
CA HIS A 453 -23.63 15.53 -20.28
C HIS A 453 -23.82 14.11 -20.82
N PHE A 454 -22.83 13.23 -20.64
CA PHE A 454 -22.89 11.84 -21.11
C PHE A 454 -23.57 10.89 -20.13
N SER A 455 -24.06 11.38 -18.99
CA SER A 455 -24.57 10.53 -17.90
C SER A 455 -23.59 9.40 -17.59
N ALA A 456 -22.32 9.75 -17.40
CA ALA A 456 -21.20 8.81 -17.44
C ALA A 456 -21.31 7.68 -16.39
N HIS A 457 -21.93 7.95 -15.24
CA HIS A 457 -22.23 6.93 -14.23
C HIS A 457 -23.24 5.86 -14.69
N LEU A 458 -24.18 6.22 -15.56
CA LEU A 458 -25.18 5.28 -16.11
C LEU A 458 -24.64 4.56 -17.34
N ASN A 459 -23.80 5.23 -18.13
CA ASN A 459 -23.24 4.70 -19.38
C ASN A 459 -21.70 4.80 -19.43
N PRO A 460 -20.97 4.09 -18.55
CA PRO A 460 -19.52 4.21 -18.45
C PRO A 460 -18.78 3.83 -19.74
N PHE A 461 -19.25 2.80 -20.45
CA PHE A 461 -18.67 2.39 -21.73
C PHE A 461 -18.81 3.46 -22.82
N LEU A 462 -19.90 4.24 -22.81
CA LEU A 462 -20.12 5.29 -23.80
C LEU A 462 -19.14 6.44 -23.59
N TYR A 463 -19.01 6.93 -22.35
CA TYR A 463 -18.09 8.03 -22.06
C TYR A 463 -16.63 7.61 -22.24
N PHE A 464 -16.28 6.38 -21.83
CA PHE A 464 -14.97 5.79 -22.15
C PHE A 464 -14.71 5.76 -23.66
N LYS A 465 -15.68 5.30 -24.47
CA LYS A 465 -15.58 5.29 -25.95
C LYS A 465 -15.34 6.69 -26.51
N VAL A 466 -16.04 7.71 -26.02
CA VAL A 466 -15.87 9.11 -26.43
C VAL A 466 -14.44 9.60 -26.14
N LEU A 467 -13.96 9.43 -24.90
CA LEU A 467 -12.62 9.87 -24.51
C LEU A 467 -11.53 9.10 -25.28
N PHE A 468 -11.67 7.78 -25.38
CA PHE A 468 -10.66 6.92 -25.98
C PHE A 468 -10.54 7.14 -27.51
N LEU A 469 -11.66 7.27 -28.23
CA LEU A 469 -11.66 7.56 -29.67
C LEU A 469 -11.23 9.01 -29.98
N SER A 470 -11.37 9.93 -29.03
CA SER A 470 -10.77 11.27 -29.12
C SER A 470 -9.28 11.31 -28.73
N ALA A 471 -8.65 10.15 -28.53
CA ALA A 471 -7.24 9.99 -28.16
C ALA A 471 -6.84 10.59 -26.79
N GLN A 472 -7.79 10.68 -25.86
CA GLN A 472 -7.57 11.09 -24.47
C GLN A 472 -7.42 9.84 -23.57
N PHE A 473 -6.38 9.04 -23.81
CA PHE A 473 -6.21 7.74 -23.18
C PHE A 473 -6.10 7.81 -21.65
N GLU A 474 -5.35 8.79 -21.15
CA GLU A 474 -5.11 8.98 -19.71
C GLU A 474 -6.41 9.28 -18.96
N ALA A 475 -7.20 10.23 -19.47
CA ALA A 475 -8.51 10.57 -18.91
C ALA A 475 -9.50 9.39 -19.01
N ALA A 476 -9.51 8.67 -20.14
CA ALA A 476 -10.38 7.52 -20.33
C ALA A 476 -10.10 6.40 -19.32
N ILE A 477 -8.82 6.08 -19.10
CA ILE A 477 -8.39 5.05 -18.14
C ILE A 477 -8.73 5.47 -16.71
N GLU A 478 -8.42 6.72 -16.33
CA GLU A 478 -8.72 7.20 -14.99
C GLU A 478 -10.22 7.12 -14.70
N PHE A 479 -11.06 7.64 -15.60
CA PHE A 479 -12.51 7.59 -15.48
C PHE A 479 -13.03 6.16 -15.29
N LEU A 480 -12.57 5.22 -16.12
CA LEU A 480 -13.01 3.82 -16.04
C LEU A 480 -12.51 3.13 -14.76
N SER A 481 -11.34 3.52 -14.25
CA SER A 481 -10.77 2.98 -13.01
C SER A 481 -11.53 3.41 -11.74
N ARG A 482 -12.15 4.59 -11.79
CA ARG A 482 -12.94 5.22 -10.72
C ARG A 482 -14.38 4.73 -10.64
N THR A 483 -15.02 4.48 -11.78
CA THR A 483 -16.49 4.39 -11.87
C THR A 483 -17.07 3.11 -11.23
N ASP A 484 -16.51 1.93 -11.51
CA ASP A 484 -16.99 0.65 -10.98
C ASP A 484 -15.84 -0.31 -10.67
N SER A 485 -15.96 -1.07 -9.57
CA SER A 485 -14.96 -2.08 -9.17
C SER A 485 -14.74 -3.15 -10.24
N ASN A 486 -15.81 -3.57 -10.93
CA ASN A 486 -15.73 -4.57 -12.01
C ASN A 486 -15.00 -4.02 -13.25
N LEU A 487 -15.13 -2.71 -13.53
CA LEU A 487 -14.53 -2.07 -14.71
C LEU A 487 -13.07 -1.66 -14.48
N ARG A 488 -12.66 -1.49 -13.22
CA ARG A 488 -11.28 -1.18 -12.85
C ARG A 488 -10.28 -2.18 -13.43
N SER A 489 -10.61 -3.47 -13.41
CA SER A 489 -9.77 -4.51 -14.00
C SER A 489 -9.50 -4.23 -15.48
N HIS A 490 -10.52 -3.90 -16.28
CA HIS A 490 -10.35 -3.57 -17.69
C HIS A 490 -9.52 -2.29 -17.91
N ALA A 491 -9.74 -1.26 -17.10
CA ALA A 491 -8.98 0.00 -17.17
C ALA A 491 -7.48 -0.21 -16.93
N VAL A 492 -7.12 -0.96 -15.88
CA VAL A 492 -5.74 -1.25 -15.52
C VAL A 492 -5.04 -2.05 -16.62
N HIS A 493 -5.70 -3.08 -17.18
CA HIS A 493 -5.11 -3.88 -18.26
C HIS A 493 -4.99 -3.10 -19.58
N ALA A 494 -5.91 -2.19 -19.87
CA ALA A 494 -5.77 -1.25 -20.99
C ALA A 494 -4.56 -0.32 -20.79
N ALA A 495 -4.35 0.18 -19.56
CA ALA A 495 -3.18 0.98 -19.22
C ALA A 495 -1.87 0.21 -19.40
N ILE A 496 -1.82 -1.05 -18.94
CA ILE A 496 -0.66 -1.94 -19.11
C ILE A 496 -0.34 -2.13 -20.60
N ALA A 497 -1.35 -2.40 -21.41
CA ALA A 497 -1.17 -2.60 -22.84
C ALA A 497 -0.66 -1.32 -23.55
N LEU A 498 -1.25 -0.16 -23.25
CA LEU A 498 -0.81 1.12 -23.83
C LEU A 498 0.58 1.55 -23.35
N HIS A 499 0.94 1.26 -22.10
CA HIS A 499 2.28 1.51 -21.57
C HIS A 499 3.35 0.69 -22.30
N GLU A 500 3.12 -0.61 -22.50
CA GLU A 500 4.09 -1.47 -23.20
C GLU A 500 4.21 -1.15 -24.70
N LEU A 501 3.19 -0.52 -25.30
CA LEU A 501 3.23 0.02 -26.66
C LEU A 501 3.82 1.45 -26.74
N GLY A 502 4.15 2.09 -25.61
CA GLY A 502 4.69 3.45 -25.59
C GLY A 502 3.68 4.53 -25.99
N LEU A 503 2.39 4.33 -25.71
CA LEU A 503 1.31 5.26 -26.04
C LEU A 503 0.81 6.06 -24.82
N LEU A 504 1.13 5.61 -23.60
CA LEU A 504 0.72 6.24 -22.35
C LEU A 504 1.74 7.29 -21.89
N ILE A 505 1.28 8.49 -21.53
CA ILE A 505 2.14 9.57 -21.04
C ILE A 505 2.24 9.48 -19.51
N LEU A 506 3.46 9.35 -19.01
CA LEU A 506 3.76 9.19 -17.59
C LEU A 506 4.21 10.51 -16.95
N PRO A 507 3.85 10.79 -15.68
CA PRO A 507 4.40 11.91 -14.94
C PRO A 507 5.87 11.65 -14.59
N GLU A 508 6.68 12.71 -14.53
CA GLU A 508 8.09 12.62 -14.12
C GLU A 508 8.24 12.22 -12.64
N ASN A 509 7.28 12.64 -11.81
CA ASN A 509 7.22 12.28 -10.40
C ASN A 509 6.00 11.39 -10.15
N THR A 510 6.23 10.24 -9.52
CA THR A 510 5.20 9.25 -9.14
C THR A 510 4.44 9.61 -7.86
N GLN A 511 4.80 10.70 -7.17
CA GLN A 511 4.04 11.23 -6.03
C GLN A 511 2.80 12.05 -6.46
N THR A 512 2.61 12.28 -7.75
CA THR A 512 1.45 12.99 -8.29
C THR A 512 0.15 12.20 -8.08
N PRO A 513 -1.01 12.88 -8.13
CA PRO A 513 -2.31 12.21 -8.24
C PRO A 513 -2.38 11.27 -9.46
N ILE A 514 -3.41 10.43 -9.53
CA ILE A 514 -3.59 9.47 -10.64
C ILE A 514 -3.56 10.18 -12.00
N LEU A 515 -4.18 11.35 -12.09
CA LEU A 515 -4.20 12.19 -13.27
C LEU A 515 -3.57 13.54 -12.95
N SER A 516 -2.63 13.98 -13.77
CA SER A 516 -1.91 15.25 -13.57
C SER A 516 -1.71 15.99 -14.89
N ARG A 517 -1.55 17.31 -14.81
CA ARG A 517 -1.24 18.18 -15.96
C ARG A 517 0.15 18.76 -15.76
N ASN A 518 1.04 18.61 -16.75
CA ASN A 518 2.31 19.31 -16.76
C ASN A 518 2.13 20.65 -17.48
N PRO A 519 2.57 21.80 -16.92
CA PRO A 519 2.50 23.10 -17.62
C PRO A 519 3.27 23.15 -18.95
N GLU A 520 4.24 22.27 -19.18
CA GLU A 520 4.98 22.19 -20.45
C GLU A 520 4.21 21.44 -21.56
N ASP A 521 3.18 20.68 -21.18
CA ASP A 521 2.35 19.90 -22.10
C ASP A 521 1.28 20.78 -22.80
N PRO A 522 0.95 20.53 -24.08
CA PRO A 522 -0.15 21.23 -24.75
C PRO A 522 -1.50 20.86 -24.12
N SER A 523 -2.31 21.85 -23.73
CA SER A 523 -3.67 21.63 -23.25
C SER A 523 -4.55 20.93 -24.32
N PRO A 524 -5.37 19.91 -23.99
CA PRO A 524 -5.74 19.39 -22.67
C PRO A 524 -4.95 18.15 -22.22
N MET A 525 -3.73 17.95 -22.71
CA MET A 525 -2.96 16.73 -22.46
C MET A 525 -2.74 16.50 -20.96
N GLN A 526 -2.91 15.24 -20.56
CA GLN A 526 -2.81 14.79 -19.18
C GLN A 526 -1.84 13.61 -19.10
N ARG A 527 -1.24 13.43 -17.93
CA ARG A 527 -0.32 12.35 -17.61
C ARG A 527 -0.93 11.42 -16.58
N LEU A 528 -0.85 10.11 -16.80
CA LEU A 528 -1.40 9.08 -15.93
C LEU A 528 -0.29 8.50 -15.03
N ASN A 529 -0.49 8.53 -13.72
CA ASN A 529 0.39 7.87 -12.76
C ASN A 529 0.16 6.35 -12.78
N TYR A 530 0.77 5.70 -13.77
CA TYR A 530 0.70 4.26 -13.99
C TYR A 530 1.17 3.44 -12.77
N THR A 531 2.26 3.86 -12.11
CA THR A 531 2.79 3.20 -10.91
C THR A 531 1.74 3.15 -9.80
N ARG A 532 1.09 4.28 -9.51
CA ARG A 532 0.05 4.36 -8.48
C ARG A 532 -1.18 3.54 -8.85
N LEU A 533 -1.59 3.57 -10.13
CA LEU A 533 -2.71 2.77 -10.61
C LEU A 533 -2.48 1.26 -10.39
N ILE A 534 -1.27 0.76 -10.67
CA ILE A 534 -0.91 -0.64 -10.46
C ILE A 534 -0.90 -0.99 -8.96
N ILE A 535 -0.25 -0.16 -8.12
CA ILE A 535 -0.20 -0.40 -6.66
C ILE A 535 -1.60 -0.44 -6.05
N MET A 536 -2.47 0.50 -6.44
CA MET A 536 -3.86 0.53 -5.97
C MET A 536 -4.67 -0.68 -6.43
N TYR A 537 -4.38 -1.21 -7.63
CA TYR A 537 -5.02 -2.42 -8.12
C TYR A 537 -4.55 -3.66 -7.35
N THR A 538 -3.24 -3.81 -7.12
CA THR A 538 -2.68 -4.95 -6.38
C THR A 538 -3.05 -4.94 -4.90
N ALA A 539 -3.28 -3.77 -4.29
CA ALA A 539 -3.69 -3.64 -2.89
C ALA A 539 -4.96 -4.43 -2.52
N LYS A 540 -5.80 -4.79 -3.50
CA LYS A 540 -6.98 -5.65 -3.30
C LYS A 540 -6.59 -7.10 -2.92
N PHE A 541 -5.51 -7.62 -3.49
CA PHE A 541 -5.16 -9.05 -3.44
C PHE A 541 -3.71 -9.34 -3.04
N GLU A 542 -2.88 -8.34 -2.79
CA GLU A 542 -1.46 -8.54 -2.43
C GLU A 542 -1.27 -9.37 -1.16
N ALA A 543 -2.22 -9.32 -0.22
CA ALA A 543 -2.23 -10.12 1.00
C ALA A 543 -2.65 -11.59 0.79
N THR A 544 -3.48 -11.89 -0.22
CA THR A 544 -3.99 -13.25 -0.50
C THR A 544 -3.24 -13.96 -1.62
N ASP A 545 -2.81 -13.22 -2.64
CA ASP A 545 -2.28 -13.69 -3.92
C ASP A 545 -0.96 -12.96 -4.23
N SER A 546 0.03 -13.19 -3.36
CA SER A 546 1.34 -12.50 -3.38
C SER A 546 2.14 -12.75 -4.68
N ARG A 547 1.97 -13.92 -5.30
CA ARG A 547 2.69 -14.29 -6.55
C ARG A 547 2.15 -13.55 -7.75
N GLU A 548 0.85 -13.34 -7.78
CA GLU A 548 0.10 -12.64 -8.81
C GLU A 548 0.43 -11.16 -8.70
N ALA A 549 0.42 -10.58 -7.50
CA ALA A 549 0.84 -9.18 -7.26
C ALA A 549 2.28 -8.93 -7.75
N LEU A 550 3.17 -9.89 -7.54
CA LEU A 550 4.55 -9.83 -8.04
C LEU A 550 4.64 -9.73 -9.58
N GLN A 551 3.72 -10.38 -10.32
CA GLN A 551 3.66 -10.26 -11.79
C GLN A 551 3.34 -8.83 -12.23
N TYR A 552 2.45 -8.14 -11.51
CA TYR A 552 2.10 -6.75 -11.78
C TYR A 552 3.24 -5.80 -11.44
N TYR A 553 3.92 -5.99 -10.30
CA TYR A 553 5.08 -5.16 -9.96
C TYR A 553 6.23 -5.31 -10.95
N PHE A 554 6.40 -6.48 -11.58
CA PHE A 554 7.42 -6.67 -12.61
C PHE A 554 7.21 -5.79 -13.86
N LEU A 555 5.97 -5.34 -14.11
CA LEU A 555 5.68 -4.37 -15.17
C LEU A 555 6.30 -2.99 -14.87
N LEU A 556 6.60 -2.69 -13.59
CA LEU A 556 7.20 -1.43 -13.13
C LEU A 556 8.74 -1.45 -13.17
N ARG A 557 9.37 -2.51 -13.70
CA ARG A 557 10.84 -2.70 -13.67
C ARG A 557 11.64 -1.56 -14.31
N ASN A 558 11.08 -0.92 -15.33
CA ASN A 558 11.76 0.16 -16.08
C ASN A 558 11.52 1.55 -15.47
N ILE A 559 10.66 1.68 -14.46
CA ILE A 559 10.34 2.95 -13.80
C ILE A 559 11.24 3.07 -12.56
N HIS A 560 11.96 4.17 -12.47
CA HIS A 560 12.92 4.42 -11.40
C HIS A 560 12.49 5.61 -10.56
N ASP A 561 12.79 5.56 -9.27
CA ASP A 561 12.63 6.69 -8.35
C ASP A 561 13.71 7.77 -8.63
N THR A 562 13.53 8.94 -8.03
CA THR A 562 14.50 10.05 -7.95
C THR A 562 15.89 9.60 -7.51
N HIS A 563 15.98 8.53 -6.70
CA HIS A 563 17.22 7.91 -6.23
C HIS A 563 17.77 6.80 -7.15
N GLY A 564 17.15 6.56 -8.32
CA GLY A 564 17.55 5.52 -9.26
C GLY A 564 17.16 4.09 -8.86
N LYS A 565 16.40 3.89 -7.76
CA LYS A 565 15.87 2.58 -7.37
C LYS A 565 14.66 2.23 -8.24
N SER A 566 14.60 1.01 -8.77
CA SER A 566 13.45 0.54 -9.54
C SER A 566 12.21 0.38 -8.65
N TYR A 567 11.04 0.81 -9.14
CA TYR A 567 9.76 0.67 -8.44
C TYR A 567 9.38 -0.79 -8.20
N PHE A 568 9.85 -1.71 -9.04
CA PHE A 568 9.71 -3.14 -8.81
C PHE A 568 10.29 -3.57 -7.45
N VAL A 569 11.51 -3.13 -7.14
CA VAL A 569 12.21 -3.52 -5.90
C VAL A 569 11.54 -2.90 -4.68
N LYS A 570 11.07 -1.66 -4.80
CA LYS A 570 10.34 -0.96 -3.73
C LYS A 570 9.01 -1.66 -3.40
N CYS A 571 8.19 -1.95 -4.41
CA CYS A 571 6.91 -2.64 -4.21
C CYS A 571 7.13 -4.06 -3.69
N LEU A 572 8.16 -4.78 -4.17
CA LEU A 572 8.53 -6.09 -3.64
C LEU A 572 8.96 -6.01 -2.16
N SER A 573 9.73 -4.99 -1.78
CA SER A 573 10.17 -4.76 -0.40
C SER A 573 8.98 -4.51 0.55
N GLU A 574 8.00 -3.73 0.10
CA GLU A 574 6.75 -3.51 0.83
C GLU A 574 5.93 -4.80 0.92
N LEU A 575 5.68 -5.49 -0.20
CA LEU A 575 4.95 -6.76 -0.27
C LEU A 575 5.52 -7.82 0.68
N VAL A 576 6.83 -8.04 0.63
CA VAL A 576 7.50 -9.07 1.43
C VAL A 576 7.39 -8.76 2.93
N VAL A 577 7.48 -7.48 3.31
CA VAL A 577 7.36 -7.08 4.71
C VAL A 577 5.93 -7.19 5.23
N GLU A 578 4.94 -6.81 4.41
CA GLU A 578 3.53 -6.85 4.79
C GLU A 578 2.98 -8.29 4.86
N THR A 579 3.25 -9.10 3.84
CA THR A 579 2.79 -10.51 3.78
C THR A 579 3.59 -11.44 4.69
N ARG A 580 4.82 -11.06 5.06
CA ARG A 580 5.81 -11.90 5.75
C ARG A 580 6.14 -13.21 5.02
N GLU A 581 5.87 -13.26 3.71
CA GLU A 581 6.09 -14.43 2.86
C GLU A 581 7.52 -14.46 2.27
N PHE A 582 8.53 -14.31 3.13
CA PHE A 582 9.94 -14.23 2.71
C PHE A 582 10.40 -15.48 1.94
N GLU A 583 10.03 -16.68 2.40
CA GLU A 583 10.49 -17.94 1.80
C GLU A 583 9.86 -18.23 0.44
N THR A 584 8.59 -17.88 0.23
CA THR A 584 7.89 -18.16 -1.03
C THR A 584 8.29 -17.17 -2.12
N LEU A 585 8.46 -15.90 -1.75
CA LEU A 585 8.80 -14.81 -2.67
C LEU A 585 10.30 -14.79 -2.97
N LEU A 586 11.15 -14.72 -1.94
CA LEU A 586 12.60 -14.58 -2.08
C LEU A 586 13.34 -15.92 -2.07
N GLY A 587 12.73 -17.00 -1.61
CA GLY A 587 13.37 -18.32 -1.50
C GLY A 587 13.92 -18.59 -0.11
N ARG A 588 14.46 -19.80 0.10
CA ARG A 588 15.06 -20.21 1.38
C ARG A 588 16.46 -20.76 1.19
N ARG A 589 17.28 -20.69 2.23
CA ARG A 589 18.60 -21.32 2.25
C ARG A 589 18.50 -22.71 2.89
N GLU A 590 18.96 -23.73 2.18
CA GLU A 590 18.98 -25.12 2.64
C GLU A 590 20.18 -25.38 3.57
N ALA A 591 20.16 -26.51 4.27
CA ALA A 591 21.21 -26.90 5.21
C ALA A 591 22.58 -27.11 4.53
N ASP A 592 22.59 -27.46 3.25
CA ASP A 592 23.80 -27.58 2.43
C ASP A 592 24.39 -26.22 2.01
N GLY A 593 23.67 -25.12 2.26
CA GLY A 593 24.04 -23.77 1.87
C GLY A 593 23.54 -23.32 0.52
N SER A 594 22.92 -24.21 -0.25
CA SER A 594 22.29 -23.88 -1.52
C SER A 594 21.02 -23.06 -1.28
N ARG A 595 20.71 -22.18 -2.24
CA ARG A 595 19.48 -21.40 -2.21
C ARG A 595 18.40 -22.10 -3.01
N ARG A 596 17.30 -22.45 -2.35
CA ARG A 596 16.05 -22.83 -3.03
C ARG A 596 15.42 -21.57 -3.62
N GLN A 597 15.12 -21.64 -4.91
CA GLN A 597 14.56 -20.52 -5.66
C GLN A 597 13.16 -20.13 -5.15
N GLY A 598 12.92 -18.83 -5.06
CA GLY A 598 11.64 -18.21 -4.78
C GLY A 598 10.92 -17.78 -6.07
N ALA A 599 9.79 -17.08 -5.90
CA ALA A 599 9.04 -16.54 -7.03
C ALA A 599 9.84 -15.50 -7.84
N ILE A 600 10.72 -14.72 -7.19
CA ILE A 600 11.52 -13.67 -7.86
C ILE A 600 12.52 -14.22 -8.89
N ASP A 601 12.99 -15.46 -8.72
CA ASP A 601 14.00 -16.06 -9.60
C ASP A 601 13.48 -16.27 -11.03
N LYS A 602 12.16 -16.35 -11.19
CA LYS A 602 11.52 -16.50 -12.50
C LYS A 602 11.64 -15.26 -13.38
N PHE A 603 12.00 -14.11 -12.82
CA PHE A 603 11.98 -12.83 -13.54
C PHE A 603 13.32 -12.45 -14.17
N GLY A 604 14.36 -13.28 -14.04
CA GLY A 604 15.68 -13.03 -14.65
C GLY A 604 16.37 -11.75 -14.16
N VAL A 605 15.95 -11.21 -13.01
CA VAL A 605 16.54 -10.04 -12.35
C VAL A 605 17.76 -10.44 -11.52
N ASP A 606 18.62 -9.46 -11.20
CA ASP A 606 19.72 -9.64 -10.24
C ASP A 606 19.14 -9.88 -8.84
N THR A 607 18.82 -11.14 -8.59
CA THR A 607 18.11 -11.61 -7.41
C THR A 607 18.91 -11.34 -6.15
N GLN A 608 20.25 -11.39 -6.21
CA GLN A 608 21.10 -11.13 -5.07
C GLN A 608 21.00 -9.66 -4.64
N ASN A 609 21.13 -8.72 -5.58
CA ASN A 609 21.01 -7.29 -5.30
C ASN A 609 19.60 -6.90 -4.82
N VAL A 610 18.57 -7.53 -5.38
CA VAL A 610 17.18 -7.35 -4.93
C VAL A 610 17.02 -7.82 -3.48
N ILE A 611 17.53 -9.00 -3.12
CA ILE A 611 17.47 -9.53 -1.74
C ILE A 611 18.23 -8.63 -0.78
N GLU A 612 19.41 -8.13 -1.15
CA GLU A 612 20.19 -7.21 -0.33
C GLU A 612 19.45 -5.89 -0.09
N THR A 613 18.80 -5.34 -1.12
CA THR A 613 18.01 -4.12 -0.99
C THR A 613 16.79 -4.33 -0.08
N VAL A 614 16.08 -5.45 -0.24
CA VAL A 614 14.94 -5.79 0.64
C VAL A 614 15.41 -6.04 2.08
N ALA A 615 16.61 -6.61 2.27
CA ALA A 615 17.21 -6.79 3.59
C ALA A 615 17.53 -5.45 4.27
N ASP A 616 18.08 -4.49 3.53
CA ASP A 616 18.35 -3.13 4.02
C ASP A 616 17.06 -2.41 4.43
N ASP A 617 16.02 -2.46 3.59
CA ASP A 617 14.71 -1.88 3.92
C ASP A 617 14.07 -2.56 5.15
N THR A 618 14.22 -3.89 5.28
CA THR A 618 13.74 -4.66 6.44
C THR A 618 14.49 -4.30 7.72
N GLU A 619 15.80 -4.04 7.62
CA GLU A 619 16.62 -3.54 8.72
C GLU A 619 16.19 -2.12 9.14
N ASN A 620 15.95 -1.23 8.18
CA ASN A 620 15.48 0.14 8.42
C ASN A 620 14.09 0.17 9.09
N LYS A 621 13.23 -0.81 8.80
CA LYS A 621 11.94 -1.01 9.50
C LYS A 621 12.08 -1.61 10.91
N GLY A 622 13.28 -2.01 11.33
CA GLY A 622 13.56 -2.56 12.67
C GLY A 622 13.33 -4.07 12.82
N LEU A 623 13.05 -4.79 11.73
CA LEU A 623 12.79 -6.23 11.73
C LEU A 623 14.10 -7.05 11.63
N PHE A 624 14.95 -6.95 12.65
CA PHE A 624 16.31 -7.49 12.61
C PHE A 624 16.42 -9.02 12.44
N GLU A 625 15.49 -9.80 13.00
CA GLU A 625 15.54 -11.27 12.90
C GLU A 625 15.31 -11.76 11.46
N GLU A 626 14.39 -11.12 10.75
CA GLU A 626 14.11 -11.41 9.34
C GLU A 626 15.22 -10.84 8.44
N ALA A 627 15.72 -9.64 8.73
CA ALA A 627 16.87 -9.08 8.03
C ALA A 627 18.09 -10.02 8.07
N VAL A 628 18.36 -10.70 9.20
CA VAL A 628 19.42 -11.72 9.28
C VAL A 628 19.21 -12.86 8.29
N LYS A 629 17.98 -13.37 8.15
CA LYS A 629 17.67 -14.43 7.18
C LYS A 629 17.84 -13.94 5.74
N LEU A 630 17.45 -12.69 5.46
CA LEU A 630 17.57 -12.10 4.13
C LEU A 630 19.03 -11.81 3.75
N TYR A 631 19.84 -11.27 4.66
CA TYR A 631 21.26 -11.09 4.41
C TYR A 631 21.99 -12.43 4.28
N ASP A 632 21.57 -13.48 5.00
CA ASP A 632 22.09 -14.84 4.79
C ASP A 632 21.69 -15.35 3.40
N LEU A 633 20.46 -15.09 2.95
CA LEU A 633 20.00 -15.47 1.62
C LEU A 633 20.75 -14.73 0.49
N GLY A 634 21.04 -13.44 0.69
CA GLY A 634 21.82 -12.59 -0.22
C GLY A 634 23.34 -12.86 -0.17
N GLY A 635 23.82 -13.69 0.77
CA GLY A 635 25.23 -14.04 0.90
C GLY A 635 26.11 -13.00 1.61
N ASN A 636 25.53 -11.95 2.20
CA ASN A 636 26.26 -10.92 2.93
C ASN A 636 26.55 -11.34 4.38
N VAL A 637 27.55 -12.21 4.55
CA VAL A 637 27.93 -12.77 5.85
C VAL A 637 28.38 -11.71 6.87
N SER A 638 29.01 -10.63 6.40
CA SER A 638 29.46 -9.54 7.28
C SER A 638 28.29 -8.87 8.01
N LYS A 639 27.21 -8.56 7.29
CA LYS A 639 25.99 -7.97 7.85
C LYS A 639 25.21 -8.96 8.72
N VAL A 640 25.14 -10.22 8.32
CA VAL A 640 24.56 -11.29 9.15
C VAL A 640 25.20 -11.33 10.53
N LEU A 641 26.54 -11.39 10.59
CA LEU A 641 27.27 -11.46 11.85
C LEU A 641 27.16 -10.17 12.66
N GLU A 642 27.14 -9.00 12.02
CA GLU A 642 26.93 -7.71 12.68
C GLU A 642 25.58 -7.65 13.41
N ILE A 643 24.49 -7.93 12.68
CA ILE A 643 23.14 -7.87 13.25
C ILE A 643 22.94 -8.98 14.29
N MET A 644 23.47 -10.18 14.04
CA MET A 644 23.39 -11.28 15.00
C MET A 644 24.14 -10.96 16.29
N ASN A 645 25.32 -10.33 16.23
CA ASN A 645 26.04 -9.87 17.42
C ASN A 645 25.22 -8.83 18.21
N ARG A 646 24.58 -7.87 17.51
CA ARG A 646 23.69 -6.88 18.12
C ARG A 646 22.49 -7.53 18.79
N LEU A 647 21.92 -8.59 18.20
CA LEU A 647 20.77 -9.32 18.75
C LEU A 647 21.15 -10.23 19.92
N LEU A 648 22.31 -10.90 19.86
CA LEU A 648 22.77 -11.80 20.94
C LEU A 648 23.25 -11.03 22.16
N SER A 649 24.00 -9.94 21.98
CA SER A 649 24.64 -9.17 23.05
C SER A 649 23.73 -8.95 24.27
N PRO A 650 22.54 -8.32 24.16
CA PRO A 650 21.68 -8.06 25.33
C PRO A 650 21.05 -9.32 25.95
N LEU A 651 21.09 -10.45 25.25
CA LEU A 651 20.44 -11.68 25.68
C LEU A 651 21.41 -12.65 26.36
N VAL A 652 22.73 -12.42 26.31
CA VAL A 652 23.76 -13.37 26.75
C VAL A 652 23.70 -13.71 28.24
N SER A 653 23.33 -12.78 29.12
CA SER A 653 23.28 -13.01 30.58
C SER A 653 21.96 -13.58 31.09
N MET A 654 20.89 -13.57 30.29
CA MET A 654 19.56 -14.05 30.68
C MET A 654 19.51 -15.58 30.92
N ALA A 655 18.56 -16.05 31.72
CA ALA A 655 18.38 -17.49 31.93
C ALA A 655 17.70 -18.16 30.71
N MET A 656 17.94 -19.46 30.52
CA MET A 656 17.30 -20.23 29.46
C MET A 656 15.85 -20.51 29.82
N THR A 657 14.92 -19.93 29.06
CA THR A 657 13.50 -20.28 29.12
C THR A 657 13.05 -20.86 27.77
N PRO A 658 12.36 -22.02 27.75
CA PRO A 658 11.89 -22.63 26.50
C PRO A 658 11.04 -21.64 25.70
N GLN A 659 11.21 -21.60 24.38
CA GLN A 659 10.48 -20.69 23.46
C GLN A 659 10.73 -19.19 23.66
N SER A 660 11.63 -18.80 24.56
CA SER A 660 12.01 -17.40 24.69
C SER A 660 12.75 -16.88 23.47
N LYS A 661 12.80 -15.56 23.34
CA LYS A 661 13.60 -14.88 22.31
C LYS A 661 15.07 -15.31 22.34
N ARG A 662 15.64 -15.57 23.53
CA ARG A 662 16.99 -16.11 23.72
C ARG A 662 17.14 -17.49 23.08
N ASP A 663 16.20 -18.41 23.34
CA ASP A 663 16.25 -19.77 22.80
C ASP A 663 16.14 -19.77 21.26
N ARG A 664 15.20 -19.00 20.70
CA ARG A 664 15.04 -18.87 19.24
C ARG A 664 16.31 -18.34 18.57
N LEU A 665 16.87 -17.24 19.09
CA LEU A 665 18.07 -16.62 18.52
C LEU A 665 19.33 -17.46 18.73
N ARG A 666 19.43 -18.17 19.85
CA ARG A 666 20.50 -19.15 20.08
C ARG A 666 20.46 -20.25 19.03
N ARG A 667 19.29 -20.89 18.84
CA ARG A 667 19.13 -21.97 17.85
C ARG A 667 19.49 -21.50 16.44
N GLN A 668 19.06 -20.31 16.06
CA GLN A 668 19.43 -19.69 14.78
C GLN A 668 20.94 -19.43 14.69
N ALA A 669 21.55 -18.86 15.74
CA ALA A 669 22.98 -18.57 15.76
C ALA A 669 23.84 -19.84 15.72
N VAL A 670 23.45 -20.92 16.42
CA VAL A 670 24.16 -22.21 16.36
C VAL A 670 24.06 -22.82 14.96
N ALA A 671 22.88 -22.81 14.35
CA ALA A 671 22.70 -23.30 12.98
C ALA A 671 23.55 -22.52 11.95
N LEU A 672 23.65 -21.19 12.12
CA LEU A 672 24.52 -20.34 11.30
C LEU A 672 26.01 -20.65 11.53
N ALA A 673 26.41 -20.84 12.80
CA ALA A 673 27.78 -21.15 13.18
C ALA A 673 28.25 -22.48 12.56
N GLU A 674 27.45 -23.54 12.69
CA GLU A 674 27.75 -24.87 12.13
C GLU A 674 27.92 -24.79 10.61
N ARG A 675 26.98 -24.13 9.91
CA ARG A 675 27.06 -23.93 8.45
C ARG A 675 28.28 -23.13 8.02
N TYR A 676 28.56 -22.00 8.66
CA TYR A 676 29.68 -21.14 8.28
C TYR A 676 31.04 -21.79 8.56
N GLN A 677 31.14 -22.62 9.61
CA GLN A 677 32.34 -23.44 9.84
C GLN A 677 32.52 -24.49 8.75
N MET A 678 31.46 -25.19 8.36
CA MET A 678 31.52 -26.20 7.29
C MET A 678 31.90 -25.62 5.93
N GLN A 679 31.44 -24.39 5.62
CA GLN A 679 31.71 -23.71 4.35
C GLN A 679 32.98 -22.85 4.35
N ALA A 680 33.66 -22.73 5.51
CA ALA A 680 34.81 -21.84 5.71
C ALA A 680 34.56 -20.38 5.29
N VAL A 681 33.32 -19.88 5.47
CA VAL A 681 32.94 -18.51 5.14
C VAL A 681 33.08 -17.63 6.39
N THR A 682 33.83 -16.54 6.28
CA THR A 682 34.03 -15.58 7.38
C THR A 682 33.70 -14.17 6.94
N GLY A 683 32.97 -13.42 7.78
CA GLY A 683 32.78 -11.99 7.58
C GLY A 683 34.00 -11.19 8.08
N SER A 684 33.77 -9.96 8.54
CA SER A 684 34.80 -9.18 9.23
C SER A 684 35.44 -9.99 10.37
N ARG A 685 36.77 -9.93 10.47
CA ARG A 685 37.55 -10.64 11.52
C ARG A 685 37.08 -10.26 12.92
N ALA A 686 36.67 -9.02 13.13
CA ALA A 686 36.14 -8.55 14.40
C ALA A 686 34.75 -9.19 14.67
N ASN A 687 33.80 -9.06 13.74
CA ASN A 687 32.44 -9.57 13.91
C ASN A 687 32.40 -11.08 14.07
N THR A 688 33.23 -11.81 13.32
CA THR A 688 33.32 -13.27 13.39
C THR A 688 33.85 -13.71 14.75
N ARG A 689 34.92 -13.06 15.26
CA ARG A 689 35.44 -13.35 16.60
C ARG A 689 34.41 -13.04 17.69
N SER A 690 33.74 -11.90 17.59
CA SER A 690 32.71 -11.51 18.54
C SER A 690 31.54 -12.48 18.55
N PHE A 691 31.13 -12.98 17.39
CA PHE A 691 30.03 -13.94 17.26
C PHE A 691 30.30 -15.26 17.98
N TYR A 692 31.45 -15.91 17.70
CA TYR A 692 31.82 -17.14 18.38
C TYR A 692 32.05 -16.92 19.88
N LEU A 693 32.64 -15.78 20.27
CA LEU A 693 32.81 -15.45 21.68
C LEU A 693 31.46 -15.28 22.39
N LEU A 694 30.46 -14.65 21.75
CA LEU A 694 29.12 -14.50 22.31
C LEU A 694 28.42 -15.86 22.47
N LEU A 695 28.58 -16.79 21.51
CA LEU A 695 28.04 -18.15 21.62
C LEU A 695 28.67 -18.95 22.77
N ASP A 696 29.99 -18.84 22.93
CA ASP A 696 30.68 -19.47 24.05
C ASP A 696 30.27 -18.85 25.39
N LEU A 697 30.08 -17.52 25.44
CA LEU A 697 29.57 -16.83 26.62
C LEU A 697 28.13 -17.24 26.95
N MET A 698 27.27 -17.48 25.95
CA MET A 698 25.93 -18.04 26.19
C MET A 698 26.03 -19.43 26.83
N THR A 699 26.97 -20.27 26.38
CA THR A 699 27.23 -21.59 26.98
C THR A 699 27.68 -21.45 28.44
N PHE A 700 28.55 -20.47 28.74
CA PHE A 700 28.95 -20.15 30.11
C PHE A 700 27.76 -19.74 30.99
N PHE A 701 26.89 -18.84 30.51
CA PHE A 701 25.71 -18.42 31.29
C PHE A 701 24.68 -19.55 31.44
N ASP A 702 24.53 -20.42 30.45
CA ASP A 702 23.69 -21.62 30.57
C ASP A 702 24.20 -22.54 31.69
N GLN A 703 25.52 -22.79 31.75
CA GLN A 703 26.15 -23.56 32.83
C GLN A 703 26.02 -22.86 34.19
N TYR A 704 26.14 -21.54 34.24
CA TYR A 704 25.96 -20.74 35.46
C TYR A 704 24.53 -20.87 36.00
N HIS A 705 23.51 -20.70 35.16
CA HIS A 705 22.11 -20.81 35.56
C HIS A 705 21.71 -22.25 35.92
N ALA A 706 22.35 -23.26 35.31
CA ALA A 706 22.21 -24.67 35.67
C ALA A 706 22.90 -25.06 36.99
N GLN A 707 23.58 -24.11 37.67
CA GLN A 707 24.38 -24.33 38.88
C GLN A 707 25.59 -25.28 38.69
N GLU A 708 26.04 -25.47 37.46
CA GLU A 708 27.23 -26.27 37.12
C GLU A 708 28.51 -25.43 37.27
N HIS A 709 28.81 -25.05 38.52
CA HIS A 709 29.87 -24.09 38.87
C HIS A 709 31.28 -24.51 38.41
N ASP A 710 31.59 -25.81 38.35
CA ASP A 710 32.89 -26.31 37.91
C ASP A 710 33.09 -26.11 36.40
N GLN A 711 32.11 -26.52 35.60
CA GLN A 711 32.13 -26.38 34.15
C GLN A 711 32.11 -24.91 33.72
N ALA A 712 31.28 -24.09 34.36
CA ALA A 712 31.22 -22.65 34.09
C ALA A 712 32.58 -21.97 34.33
N LEU A 713 33.29 -22.32 35.42
CA LEU A 713 34.59 -21.76 35.74
C LEU A 713 35.69 -22.21 34.76
N GLU A 714 35.61 -23.44 34.25
CA GLU A 714 36.50 -23.94 33.20
C GLU A 714 36.25 -23.21 31.87
N THR A 715 34.99 -23.07 31.47
CA THR A 715 34.59 -22.37 30.24
C THR A 715 35.08 -20.92 30.27
N ILE A 716 34.84 -20.17 31.35
CA ILE A 716 35.27 -18.76 31.42
C ILE A 716 36.80 -18.61 31.46
N ASN A 717 37.50 -19.57 32.09
CA ASN A 717 38.96 -19.60 32.06
C ASN A 717 39.48 -19.88 30.65
N ARG A 718 38.86 -20.80 29.90
CA ARG A 718 39.20 -21.08 28.50
C ARG A 718 38.93 -19.88 27.58
N LEU A 719 37.87 -19.13 27.84
CA LEU A 719 37.50 -17.96 27.04
C LEU A 719 38.47 -16.81 27.20
N GLN A 720 39.28 -16.79 28.27
CA GLN A 720 40.38 -15.86 28.40
C GLN A 720 39.90 -14.37 28.35
N VAL A 721 38.64 -14.11 28.73
CA VAL A 721 38.02 -12.76 28.72
C VAL A 721 38.35 -11.96 29.99
N ILE A 722 38.45 -12.64 31.13
CA ILE A 722 38.67 -12.04 32.45
C ILE A 722 40.01 -12.51 33.05
N ALA A 723 40.57 -11.71 33.97
CA ALA A 723 41.79 -12.06 34.67
C ALA A 723 41.48 -12.76 36.00
N LEU A 724 41.72 -14.08 36.06
CA LEU A 724 41.62 -14.87 37.29
C LEU A 724 42.94 -14.91 38.07
N THR A 725 44.05 -14.50 37.45
CA THR A 725 45.38 -14.44 38.07
C THR A 725 45.96 -13.03 37.99
N ARG A 726 46.75 -12.64 38.98
CA ARG A 726 47.37 -11.30 39.05
C ARG A 726 48.24 -10.99 37.84
N ASP A 727 49.00 -11.97 37.35
CA ASP A 727 49.95 -11.80 36.25
C ASP A 727 49.27 -11.54 34.91
N THR A 728 47.98 -11.91 34.79
CA THR A 728 47.21 -11.75 33.54
C THR A 728 46.42 -10.44 33.46
N VAL A 729 46.38 -9.64 34.53
CA VAL A 729 45.49 -8.47 34.62
C VAL A 729 45.80 -7.44 33.53
N ASP A 730 47.08 -7.04 33.39
CA ASP A 730 47.49 -6.03 32.40
C ASP A 730 47.25 -6.49 30.95
N ASP A 731 47.54 -7.76 30.66
CA ASP A 731 47.30 -8.37 29.35
C ASP A 731 45.81 -8.42 29.00
N ARG A 732 44.93 -8.66 29.98
CA ARG A 732 43.49 -8.64 29.75
C ARG A 732 42.94 -7.24 29.57
N VAL A 733 43.46 -6.25 30.30
CA VAL A 733 43.04 -4.84 30.15
C VAL A 733 43.44 -4.29 28.79
N THR A 734 44.61 -4.69 28.25
CA THR A 734 45.02 -4.32 26.89
C THR A 734 44.17 -5.03 25.83
N SER A 735 43.88 -6.32 26.01
CA SER A 735 42.99 -7.10 25.13
C SER A 735 41.56 -6.55 25.12
N PHE A 736 41.08 -6.00 26.24
CA PHE A 736 39.75 -5.40 26.35
C PHE A 736 39.50 -4.26 25.35
N LYS A 737 40.54 -3.48 25.04
CA LYS A 737 40.44 -2.40 24.03
C LYS A 737 40.15 -2.92 22.62
N GLN A 738 40.50 -4.19 22.34
CA GLN A 738 40.32 -4.82 21.03
C GLN A 738 38.95 -5.48 20.84
N TYR A 739 38.18 -5.68 21.92
CA TYR A 739 36.82 -6.24 21.83
C TYR A 739 35.84 -5.24 21.21
N THR A 740 34.80 -5.74 20.53
CA THR A 740 33.71 -4.91 20.01
C THR A 740 32.76 -4.48 21.14
N ASP A 741 31.96 -3.45 20.90
CA ASP A 741 31.07 -2.87 21.93
C ASP A 741 30.04 -3.89 22.45
N GLU A 742 29.61 -4.83 21.62
CA GLU A 742 28.69 -5.92 21.96
C GLU A 742 29.23 -6.82 23.08
N ILE A 743 30.54 -7.09 23.07
CA ILE A 743 31.20 -7.88 24.11
C ILE A 743 31.43 -7.03 25.36
N ARG A 744 31.87 -5.78 25.19
CA ARG A 744 32.16 -4.87 26.31
C ARG A 744 30.94 -4.64 27.19
N ARG A 745 29.74 -4.55 26.59
CA ARG A 745 28.46 -4.42 27.30
C ARG A 745 28.14 -5.60 28.21
N ASN A 746 28.60 -6.80 27.89
CA ASN A 746 28.35 -8.01 28.67
C ASN A 746 29.37 -8.25 29.78
N LEU A 747 30.46 -7.48 29.80
CA LEU A 747 31.52 -7.66 30.79
C LEU A 747 31.06 -7.49 32.25
N PRO A 748 30.21 -6.51 32.62
CA PRO A 748 29.69 -6.39 33.99
C PRO A 748 29.00 -7.68 34.48
N ASP A 749 28.15 -8.26 33.64
CA ASP A 749 27.41 -9.48 33.97
C ASP A 749 28.34 -10.69 34.10
N ILE A 750 29.35 -10.79 33.23
CA ILE A 750 30.37 -11.85 33.28
C ILE A 750 31.17 -11.76 34.59
N LEU A 751 31.57 -10.55 35.00
CA LEU A 751 32.30 -10.32 36.26
C LEU A 751 31.45 -10.73 37.46
N LEU A 752 30.18 -10.32 37.49
CA LEU A 752 29.26 -10.66 38.58
C LEU A 752 28.95 -12.16 38.64
N ALA A 753 28.66 -12.80 37.51
CA ALA A 753 28.41 -14.23 37.45
C ALA A 753 29.63 -15.04 37.92
N THR A 754 30.84 -14.67 37.46
CA THR A 754 32.08 -15.33 37.90
C THR A 754 32.31 -15.13 39.40
N MET A 755 32.10 -13.91 39.91
CA MET A 755 32.24 -13.62 41.34
C MET A 755 31.23 -14.41 42.19
N ASN A 756 29.99 -14.58 41.72
CA ASN A 756 28.97 -15.41 42.35
C ASN A 756 29.38 -16.89 42.38
N ILE A 757 29.94 -17.42 41.28
CA ILE A 757 30.48 -18.79 41.22
C ILE A 757 31.58 -18.98 42.27
N LEU A 758 32.54 -18.04 42.34
CA LEU A 758 33.63 -18.08 43.33
C LEU A 758 33.11 -18.04 44.77
N CYS A 759 32.14 -17.17 45.05
CA CYS A 759 31.50 -17.08 46.36
C CYS A 759 30.74 -18.36 46.73
N SER A 760 30.00 -18.94 45.79
CA SER A 760 29.22 -20.16 45.99
C SER A 760 30.14 -21.36 46.28
N LYS A 761 31.21 -21.52 45.51
CA LYS A 761 32.25 -22.53 45.78
C LYS A 761 32.93 -22.33 47.13
N TYR A 762 33.28 -21.10 47.46
CA TYR A 762 33.88 -20.79 48.77
C TYR A 762 32.94 -21.15 49.93
N ARG A 763 31.65 -20.84 49.81
CA ARG A 763 30.61 -21.21 50.79
C ARG A 763 30.43 -22.72 50.91
N SER A 764 30.38 -23.46 49.80
CA SER A 764 30.25 -24.93 49.79
C SER A 764 31.43 -25.61 50.51
N ILE A 765 32.65 -25.14 50.29
CA ILE A 765 33.83 -25.67 50.99
C ILE A 765 33.76 -25.32 52.48
N ARG A 766 33.28 -24.13 52.84
CA ARG A 766 33.13 -23.69 54.23
C ARG A 766 32.01 -24.44 54.97
N SER A 767 30.87 -24.73 54.34
CA SER A 767 29.75 -25.46 54.95
C SER A 767 30.07 -26.93 55.19
N ASN A 768 30.87 -27.56 54.32
CA ASN A 768 31.37 -28.91 54.52
C ASN A 768 32.30 -29.04 55.75
N THR A 769 32.87 -27.94 56.24
CA THR A 769 33.68 -27.90 57.47
C THR A 769 32.82 -27.89 58.74
N THR A 770 31.59 -27.35 58.70
CA THR A 770 30.77 -27.13 59.90
C THR A 770 29.84 -28.29 60.27
N GLN A 771 29.68 -29.31 59.42
CA GLN A 771 28.73 -30.43 59.62
C GLN A 771 29.33 -31.73 60.19
N SER A 772 30.53 -31.72 60.79
CA SER A 772 31.06 -32.90 61.50
C SER A 772 31.04 -32.74 63.03
N PRO A 773 29.92 -33.04 63.73
CA PRO A 773 29.91 -33.12 65.18
C PRO A 773 30.08 -34.57 65.64
N ARG A 774 31.33 -35.01 65.89
CA ARG A 774 31.78 -35.93 66.98
C ARG A 774 33.09 -36.66 66.61
N GLY A 775 34.16 -36.39 67.36
CA GLY A 775 35.36 -37.24 67.41
C GLY A 775 36.53 -36.56 68.12
N ARG A 776 37.01 -37.17 69.20
CA ARG A 776 38.05 -36.66 70.13
C ARG A 776 39.47 -36.72 69.54
N LEU A 777 40.36 -35.93 70.15
CA LEU A 777 41.83 -36.06 70.27
C LEU A 777 42.58 -36.90 69.20
N GLY A 778 43.49 -36.23 68.48
CA GLY A 778 44.76 -36.82 68.02
C GLY A 778 44.93 -37.02 66.51
N SER A 779 45.93 -36.33 65.93
CA SER A 779 46.56 -36.53 64.59
C SER A 779 45.67 -36.22 63.37
N ARG A 780 46.09 -35.70 62.22
CA ARG A 780 47.32 -35.14 61.60
C ARG A 780 46.82 -34.36 60.33
N PRO A 781 47.67 -33.70 59.53
CA PRO A 781 47.31 -32.54 58.72
C PRO A 781 46.89 -32.93 57.30
N GLU A 782 45.61 -32.82 56.96
CA GLU A 782 45.13 -32.82 55.56
C GLU A 782 44.28 -31.60 55.21
N ASP A 783 44.24 -30.58 56.08
CA ASP A 783 43.53 -29.31 55.80
C ASP A 783 44.30 -28.36 54.87
N GLY A 784 45.61 -28.60 54.67
CA GLY A 784 46.45 -27.74 53.84
C GLY A 784 46.00 -27.65 52.38
N GLY A 785 45.35 -28.69 51.83
CA GLY A 785 44.79 -28.66 50.47
C GLY A 785 43.55 -27.77 50.37
N LYS A 786 42.67 -27.82 51.37
CA LYS A 786 41.41 -27.06 51.43
C LYS A 786 41.67 -25.58 51.74
N GLU A 787 42.57 -25.28 52.67
CA GLU A 787 42.99 -23.91 52.98
C GLU A 787 43.72 -23.27 51.79
N ARG A 788 44.57 -24.03 51.08
CA ARG A 788 45.20 -23.56 49.83
C ARG A 788 44.18 -23.29 48.74
N HIS A 789 43.16 -24.13 48.60
CA HIS A 789 42.11 -23.94 47.61
C HIS A 789 41.20 -22.74 47.94
N GLN A 790 40.82 -22.55 49.20
CA GLN A 790 40.10 -21.35 49.67
C GLN A 790 40.93 -20.07 49.46
N SER A 791 42.23 -20.13 49.77
CA SER A 791 43.16 -19.01 49.53
C SER A 791 43.29 -18.72 48.03
N SER A 792 43.30 -19.75 47.18
CA SER A 792 43.32 -19.60 45.72
C SER A 792 42.05 -18.92 45.20
N LEU A 793 40.86 -19.33 45.66
CA LEU A 793 39.58 -18.69 45.27
C LEU A 793 39.51 -17.22 45.70
N ARG A 794 39.99 -16.89 46.91
CA ARG A 794 40.11 -15.49 47.38
C ARG A 794 41.08 -14.68 46.52
N MET A 795 42.19 -15.28 46.10
CA MET A 795 43.16 -14.62 45.22
C MET A 795 42.60 -14.39 43.81
N GLN A 796 41.78 -15.31 43.29
CA GLN A 796 41.07 -15.13 42.03
C GLN A 796 40.04 -13.99 42.10
N ALA A 797 39.26 -13.95 43.18
CA ALA A 797 38.31 -12.86 43.46
C ALA A 797 38.99 -11.48 43.52
N LYS A 798 40.13 -11.37 44.23
CA LYS A 798 40.94 -10.13 44.28
C LYS A 798 41.50 -9.72 42.91
N SER A 799 41.90 -10.70 42.09
CA SER A 799 42.42 -10.44 40.74
C SER A 799 41.30 -9.90 39.82
N LEU A 800 40.09 -10.45 39.94
CA LEU A 800 38.89 -9.99 39.25
C LEU A 800 38.51 -8.55 39.58
N ILE A 801 38.59 -8.15 40.85
CA ILE A 801 38.29 -6.77 41.29
C ILE A 801 39.36 -5.79 40.83
N THR A 802 40.63 -6.19 40.92
CA THR A 802 41.75 -5.39 40.41
C THR A 802 41.59 -5.16 38.91
N PHE A 803 41.23 -6.21 38.16
CA PHE A 803 40.90 -6.12 36.75
C PHE A 803 39.72 -5.17 36.49
N ALA A 804 38.60 -5.32 37.21
CA ALA A 804 37.43 -4.46 37.07
C ALA A 804 37.73 -2.97 37.33
N GLY A 805 38.61 -2.68 38.30
CA GLY A 805 39.05 -1.32 38.63
C GLY A 805 40.03 -0.71 37.64
N MET A 806 40.79 -1.51 36.89
CA MET A 806 41.76 -1.06 35.89
C MET A 806 41.17 -0.90 34.48
N LEU A 807 39.89 -1.25 34.29
CA LEU A 807 39.23 -1.12 32.99
C LEU A 807 39.04 0.37 32.62
N PRO A 808 39.39 0.79 31.39
CA PRO A 808 39.14 2.15 30.89
C PRO A 808 37.66 2.39 30.52
N TYR A 809 36.74 1.59 31.06
CA TYR A 809 35.32 1.59 30.75
C TYR A 809 34.51 1.82 32.03
N ARG A 810 33.54 2.74 31.99
CA ARG A 810 32.63 2.93 33.12
C ARG A 810 31.65 1.77 33.19
N LEU A 811 31.94 0.81 34.05
CA LEU A 811 30.98 -0.23 34.44
C LEU A 811 29.72 0.44 35.04
N PRO A 812 28.53 -0.19 34.92
CA PRO A 812 27.31 0.28 35.59
C PRO A 812 27.55 0.51 37.09
N GLY A 813 27.02 1.61 37.64
CA GLY A 813 27.43 2.18 38.94
C GLY A 813 27.46 1.20 40.12
N ASP A 814 26.61 0.18 40.12
CA ASP A 814 26.51 -0.79 41.21
C ASP A 814 27.45 -1.99 41.07
N THR A 815 28.06 -2.20 39.89
CA THR A 815 28.84 -3.42 39.58
C THR A 815 30.05 -3.54 40.51
N ASN A 816 30.84 -2.47 40.64
CA ASN A 816 32.02 -2.46 41.51
C ASN A 816 31.64 -2.61 42.98
N ALA A 817 30.55 -1.96 43.41
CA ALA A 817 30.06 -2.09 44.78
C ALA A 817 29.62 -3.53 45.10
N ARG A 818 28.88 -4.18 44.18
CA ARG A 818 28.46 -5.59 44.31
C ARG A 818 29.65 -6.56 44.30
N LEU A 819 30.64 -6.33 43.43
CA LEU A 819 31.87 -7.15 43.41
C LEU A 819 32.60 -7.08 44.75
N VAL A 820 32.72 -5.88 45.36
CA VAL A 820 33.34 -5.71 46.68
C VAL A 820 32.49 -6.35 47.79
N GLN A 821 31.16 -6.20 47.76
CA GLN A 821 30.26 -6.86 48.72
C GLN A 821 30.41 -8.39 48.68
N LEU A 822 30.49 -8.97 47.49
CA LEU A 822 30.73 -10.40 47.30
C LEU A 822 32.12 -10.83 47.80
N GLU A 823 33.15 -10.00 47.64
CA GLU A 823 34.49 -10.28 48.18
C GLU A 823 34.49 -10.30 49.72
N VAL A 824 33.80 -9.33 50.34
CA VAL A 824 33.69 -9.25 51.79
C VAL A 824 33.03 -10.51 52.35
N LEU A 825 32.06 -11.09 51.64
CA LEU A 825 31.42 -12.37 52.01
C LEU A 825 32.36 -13.58 51.91
N MET A 826 33.50 -13.45 51.22
CA MET A 826 34.55 -14.47 51.14
C MET A 826 35.65 -14.28 52.19
N ASN A 827 35.79 -13.10 52.81
CA ASN A 827 36.72 -12.85 53.92
C ASN A 827 36.21 -13.43 55.24
#